data_AF-A0A7U9SQ00-F1
#
_entry.id   AF-A0A7U9SQ00-F1
#
_cell.length_a   1.000
_cell.length_b   1.000
_cell.length_c   1.000
_cell.angle_alpha   90.00
_cell.angle_beta   90.00
_cell.angle_gamma   90.00
#
_symmetry.space_group_name_H-M   'P 1'
#
loop_
_entity.id
_entity.type
_entity.pdbx_description
1 polymer ?
#
loop_
_entity_poly.entity_id
_entity_poly.type
_entity_poly.pdbx_seq_one_letter_code
_entity_poly.pdbx_strand_id
1 'polypeptide(L)'
;MDRTFNCNADCKPGVHYMVNLQERLKKVKAMVERGDYFTVNRARQYGKTTLLKALGRCLQTDYVVVSLDFQKLSHSDFETESLFVQALAGEILNKPSLQREMPAGIQGELQTFAYGKGHSARLANLFRCFSRWCEKSQKPVVLLIDEVDSAADNQVFLDFLAQMRACYIDRDETAAFQSVILAGVYDIKNLKRKFPQNGEYKLNSPWNVAADFLVDMSFSAEDIAGMLMEYEADHRTGMDIGQISALIYDYTAGYPFLASRICKLLDERIPGNSQYEEKKSAWTKAGVLEALRILLTEPNTLFESLINKLENYPELKEMLWDLLFRGKEIVYVIGVRSIEIALMFGFVKKENNTILVANRIFEILLYNYFLASPDMRQSEMYDAALKDKSRFVEDGHLNMGLVLQKFVVHFNDIFGGRQQSFLEEDGRRYFLLYLRPIINGVGNYYIEAQTRNRERTDVIVDYRGEQFIIELKVWRGNAYNERGEDQLLDYLAHYHLKKGYMISFSFNKKKQPGVRENLRLHAATDNLQGSIIMESKPKRIEFRFGKAGKLAPLLVAAAMIGWAASGQSNVNGYVLAFFAALVTGVIFAKDEKAYGEALVYGIGKPMFAVIVLAVILAAVSGKLISASGAVQTIAAYVVAAGFTGKLFVAAAFLITCLLAFATGTSVGTYFVVIPILFPVGVMAGAAPEFMIGAIVSGAAFGDNLGPISDTTIASSATQHADLGAVVKTRMRYSLPAAAGALVLFLLFSKTTDGNGAVTSSGGEANPASLAMLVVPAAIIVLCMMRKHLITALSFGILAGVAAGLVFGVYGMEELISFPGGFSVSGVIIEAITGTAGTIAMLVAVFALLGVLECGGLFEDVRGFLERFAKKERSTEAAIILSVGILSMVTGVISVAIVALGDLVNEIGEKAGVDRYRRANLMDCTGCVFCFLAPWTVHCVIPAQQTVQFGEGFAVAPASVPFVNYYSLCMLAVLLAAVIGGYGRKNAPMD
;
A
#
# COMPACT_ATOMS: atom_id res chain seq x y z
N MET A 1 47.98 26.04 9.82
CA MET A 1 47.40 24.79 9.29
C MET A 1 46.53 25.20 8.14
N ASP A 2 46.73 24.60 6.98
CA ASP A 2 45.87 24.86 5.83
C ASP A 2 44.47 24.34 6.13
N ARG A 3 43.45 25.07 5.67
CA ARG A 3 42.06 24.66 5.83
C ARG A 3 41.80 23.40 4.99
N THR A 4 40.89 22.54 5.44
CA THR A 4 40.55 21.29 4.74
C THR A 4 39.05 21.05 4.66
N PHE A 5 38.59 20.23 3.72
CA PHE A 5 37.20 19.77 3.74
C PHE A 5 37.02 18.69 4.83
N ASN A 6 35.99 18.84 5.66
CA ASN A 6 35.70 17.88 6.72
C ASN A 6 34.33 17.22 6.54
N CYS A 7 34.29 15.91 6.80
CA CYS A 7 33.09 15.09 6.77
C CYS A 7 32.91 14.28 8.06
N ASN A 8 33.86 14.39 9.00
CA ASN A 8 33.91 13.62 10.22
C ASN A 8 33.59 14.53 11.42
N ALA A 9 32.61 14.15 12.24
CA ALA A 9 32.20 14.91 13.42
C ALA A 9 31.85 16.40 13.10
N ASP A 10 32.37 17.37 13.86
CA ASP A 10 32.00 18.79 13.71
C ASP A 10 32.87 19.59 12.74
N CYS A 11 32.23 20.48 11.97
CA CYS A 11 32.93 21.45 11.13
C CYS A 11 33.23 22.76 11.89
N LYS A 12 34.41 23.36 11.65
CA LYS A 12 34.91 24.53 12.40
C LYS A 12 35.26 25.67 11.42
N PRO A 13 34.64 26.87 11.53
CA PRO A 13 34.79 27.99 10.58
C PRO A 13 36.19 28.61 10.38
N GLY A 14 37.24 28.10 11.01
CA GLY A 14 38.64 28.55 10.79
C GLY A 14 39.62 27.41 10.51
N VAL A 15 39.13 26.17 10.48
CA VAL A 15 39.94 24.96 10.21
C VAL A 15 39.41 24.25 8.97
N HIS A 16 38.12 24.37 8.68
CA HIS A 16 37.49 23.66 7.59
C HIS A 16 36.81 24.61 6.61
N TYR A 17 36.87 24.27 5.32
CA TYR A 17 35.96 24.83 4.33
C TYR A 17 34.57 24.25 4.59
N MET A 18 33.60 25.13 4.89
CA MET A 18 32.24 24.72 5.22
C MET A 18 31.23 25.78 4.79
N VAL A 19 29.98 25.38 4.62
CA VAL A 19 28.87 26.28 4.34
C VAL A 19 28.64 27.27 5.49
N ASN A 20 28.31 28.51 5.15
CA ASN A 20 27.95 29.54 6.12
C ASN A 20 26.61 29.19 6.83
N LEU A 21 26.68 29.06 8.15
CA LEU A 21 25.52 28.70 8.97
C LEU A 21 24.76 29.91 9.53
N GLN A 22 25.19 31.15 9.31
CA GLN A 22 24.66 32.35 9.98
C GLN A 22 23.14 32.50 9.82
N GLU A 23 22.61 32.39 8.60
CA GLU A 23 21.17 32.50 8.34
C GLU A 23 20.36 31.40 9.03
N ARG A 24 20.89 30.17 9.05
CA ARG A 24 20.26 29.04 9.76
C ARG A 24 20.29 29.28 11.27
N LEU A 25 21.44 29.69 11.80
CA LEU A 25 21.61 30.02 13.22
C LEU A 25 20.70 31.16 13.66
N LYS A 26 20.48 32.18 12.82
CA LYS A 26 19.55 33.28 13.09
C LYS A 26 18.11 32.77 13.25
N LYS A 27 17.67 31.89 12.36
CA LYS A 27 16.34 31.26 12.43
C LYS A 27 16.19 30.40 13.70
N VAL A 28 17.20 29.61 14.03
CA VAL A 28 17.18 28.77 15.24
C VAL A 28 17.25 29.62 16.52
N LYS A 29 18.07 30.68 16.54
CA LYS A 29 18.15 31.63 17.65
C LYS A 29 16.79 32.30 17.90
N ALA A 30 16.06 32.68 16.86
CA ALA A 30 14.71 33.23 17.01
C ALA A 30 13.72 32.24 17.66
N MET A 31 13.88 30.93 17.49
CA MET A 31 13.08 29.93 18.21
C MET A 31 13.44 29.90 19.70
N VAL A 32 14.73 29.99 20.02
CA VAL A 32 15.23 30.06 21.42
C VAL A 32 14.72 31.33 22.12
N GLU A 33 14.74 32.47 21.45
CA GLU A 33 14.26 33.75 21.98
C GLU A 33 12.76 33.73 22.29
N ARG A 34 11.93 33.03 21.49
CA ARG A 34 10.51 32.79 21.79
C ARG A 34 10.27 31.82 22.95
N GLY A 35 11.32 31.13 23.37
CA GLY A 35 11.28 30.10 24.39
C GLY A 35 10.67 28.78 23.90
N ASP A 36 10.81 28.46 22.60
CA ASP A 36 10.30 27.21 22.05
C ASP A 36 11.14 26.02 22.55
N TYR A 37 10.48 24.93 22.96
CA TYR A 37 11.14 23.61 23.06
C TYR A 37 10.98 22.91 21.71
N PHE A 38 12.03 22.34 21.13
CA PHE A 38 11.94 21.73 19.80
C PHE A 38 12.97 20.63 19.57
N THR A 39 12.76 19.88 18.49
CA THR A 39 13.60 18.74 18.11
C THR A 39 14.24 18.95 16.74
N VAL A 40 15.55 18.76 16.65
CA VAL A 40 16.32 18.83 15.40
C VAL A 40 16.49 17.39 14.89
N ASN A 41 15.43 16.90 14.24
CA ASN A 41 15.38 15.54 13.70
C ASN A 41 15.76 15.53 12.22
N ARG A 42 16.93 14.99 11.90
CA ARG A 42 17.42 14.82 10.53
C ARG A 42 18.15 13.49 10.37
N ALA A 43 18.24 13.01 9.14
CA ALA A 43 18.98 11.81 8.77
C ALA A 43 20.44 11.84 9.27
N ARG A 44 21.11 10.69 9.23
CA ARG A 44 22.49 10.55 9.70
C ARG A 44 23.44 11.46 8.89
N GLN A 45 24.43 12.07 9.53
CA GLN A 45 25.42 12.94 8.87
C GLN A 45 24.83 14.18 8.15
N TYR A 46 23.70 14.70 8.63
CA TYR A 46 23.09 15.95 8.12
C TYR A 46 23.60 17.24 8.79
N GLY A 47 24.70 17.17 9.55
CA GLY A 47 25.31 18.35 10.18
C GLY A 47 24.68 18.81 11.51
N LYS A 48 23.90 17.96 12.19
CA LYS A 48 23.25 18.27 13.49
C LYS A 48 24.24 18.74 14.56
N THR A 49 25.29 17.96 14.83
CA THR A 49 26.32 18.30 15.81
C THR A 49 27.06 19.60 15.47
N THR A 50 27.35 19.84 14.19
CA THR A 50 27.95 21.11 13.73
C THR A 50 27.03 22.29 14.02
N LEU A 51 25.73 22.16 13.70
CA LEU A 51 24.73 23.19 13.97
C LEU A 51 24.61 23.47 15.48
N LEU A 52 24.47 22.42 16.31
CA LEU A 52 24.33 22.56 17.76
C LEU A 52 25.56 23.20 18.40
N LYS A 53 26.78 22.81 18.01
CA LYS A 53 28.02 23.42 18.52
C LYS A 53 28.12 24.90 18.10
N ALA A 54 27.77 25.24 16.86
CA ALA A 54 27.76 26.61 16.38
C ALA A 54 26.70 27.47 17.08
N LEU A 55 25.51 26.90 17.30
CA LEU A 55 24.43 27.52 18.05
C LEU A 55 24.84 27.78 19.50
N GLY A 56 25.46 26.80 20.17
CA GLY A 56 25.94 26.96 21.53
C GLY A 56 26.91 28.13 21.68
N ARG A 57 27.85 28.31 20.73
CA ARG A 57 28.75 29.49 20.72
C ARG A 57 28.00 30.80 20.48
N CYS A 58 27.02 30.78 19.58
CA CYS A 58 26.19 31.96 19.26
C CYS A 58 25.34 32.41 20.48
N LEU A 59 24.86 31.46 21.28
CA LEU A 59 23.99 31.72 22.42
C LEU A 59 24.74 32.12 23.71
N GLN A 60 26.01 31.72 23.89
CA GLN A 60 26.79 31.99 25.10
C GLN A 60 26.87 33.47 25.52
N THR A 61 26.75 34.39 24.56
CA THR A 61 26.72 35.82 24.85
C THR A 61 25.50 36.20 25.70
N ASP A 62 24.34 35.62 25.39
CA ASP A 62 23.04 36.02 25.93
C ASP A 62 22.46 35.00 26.93
N TYR A 63 22.95 33.76 26.93
CA TYR A 63 22.40 32.62 27.67
C TYR A 63 23.47 31.78 28.37
N VAL A 64 23.10 31.10 29.45
CA VAL A 64 23.88 29.96 29.99
C VAL A 64 23.54 28.72 29.18
N VAL A 65 24.52 28.16 28.45
CA VAL A 65 24.28 27.05 27.51
C VAL A 65 24.72 25.71 28.10
N VAL A 66 23.76 24.92 28.57
CA VAL A 66 23.96 23.53 28.99
C VAL A 66 23.92 22.63 27.77
N SER A 67 25.07 22.34 27.19
CA SER A 67 25.18 21.36 26.10
C SER A 67 25.52 19.99 26.66
N LEU A 68 24.84 18.94 26.22
CA LEU A 68 25.05 17.54 26.61
C LEU A 68 25.09 16.64 25.37
N ASP A 69 25.75 15.50 25.51
CA ASP A 69 25.86 14.49 24.47
C ASP A 69 25.56 13.12 25.10
N PHE A 70 24.43 12.53 24.72
CA PHE A 70 23.95 11.29 25.33
C PHE A 70 24.71 10.05 24.84
N GLN A 71 25.65 10.16 23.90
CA GLN A 71 26.59 9.07 23.59
C GLN A 71 27.59 8.83 24.73
N LYS A 72 27.77 9.80 25.62
CA LYS A 72 28.65 9.67 26.79
C LYS A 72 28.01 8.91 27.96
N LEU A 73 26.70 8.70 27.90
CA LEU A 73 25.97 7.89 28.86
C LEU A 73 25.91 6.46 28.34
N SER A 74 26.32 5.51 29.18
CA SER A 74 26.27 4.08 28.87
C SER A 74 24.85 3.53 29.00
N HIS A 75 24.59 2.36 28.42
CA HIS A 75 23.28 1.72 28.54
C HIS A 75 22.86 1.48 30.01
N SER A 76 23.82 1.08 30.87
CA SER A 76 23.56 0.88 32.30
C SER A 76 23.16 2.16 33.04
N ASP A 77 23.58 3.34 32.54
CA ASP A 77 23.20 4.62 33.15
C ASP A 77 21.71 4.91 32.99
N PHE A 78 21.02 4.25 32.05
CA PHE A 78 19.57 4.42 31.82
C PHE A 78 18.70 3.35 32.51
N GLU A 79 19.29 2.37 33.20
CA GLU A 79 18.54 1.26 33.82
C GLU A 79 17.64 1.71 34.96
N THR A 80 18.08 2.69 35.76
CA THR A 80 17.32 3.20 36.90
C THR A 80 17.37 4.72 36.98
N GLU A 81 16.33 5.30 37.57
CA GLU A 81 16.22 6.76 37.80
C GLU A 81 17.45 7.33 38.52
N SER A 82 17.98 6.60 39.51
CA SER A 82 19.12 7.05 40.31
C SER A 82 20.43 7.05 39.52
N LEU A 83 20.67 6.02 38.70
CA LEU A 83 21.87 5.95 37.85
C LEU A 83 21.86 7.05 36.80
N PHE A 84 20.69 7.30 36.19
CA PHE A 84 20.55 8.34 35.18
C PHE A 84 20.80 9.73 35.77
N VAL A 85 20.23 10.03 36.95
CA VAL A 85 20.46 11.30 37.65
C VAL A 85 21.93 11.48 38.02
N GLN A 86 22.60 10.42 38.51
CA GLN A 86 24.04 10.45 38.82
C GLN A 86 24.88 10.76 37.58
N ALA A 87 24.64 10.02 36.49
CA ALA A 87 25.39 10.16 35.25
C ALA A 87 25.17 11.53 34.60
N LEU A 88 23.92 12.01 34.56
CA LEU A 88 23.56 13.32 34.02
C LEU A 88 24.17 14.48 34.84
N ALA A 89 24.11 14.40 36.17
CA ALA A 89 24.75 15.39 37.05
C ALA A 89 26.27 15.39 36.87
N GLY A 90 26.89 14.22 36.75
CA GLY A 90 28.32 14.06 36.45
C GLY A 90 28.72 14.72 35.12
N GLU A 91 27.96 14.50 34.04
CA GLU A 91 28.27 15.08 32.73
C GLU A 91 28.14 16.61 32.72
N ILE A 92 27.18 17.18 33.47
CA ILE A 92 27.06 18.65 33.66
C ILE A 92 28.29 19.18 34.41
N LEU A 93 28.70 18.52 35.50
CA LEU A 93 29.85 18.91 36.30
C LEU A 93 31.17 18.77 35.53
N ASN A 94 31.28 17.86 34.56
CA ASN A 94 32.49 17.69 33.75
C ASN A 94 32.79 18.88 32.82
N LYS A 95 31.97 19.93 32.78
CA LYS A 95 32.13 21.11 31.92
C LYS A 95 32.60 22.35 32.70
N PRO A 96 33.90 22.71 32.64
CA PRO A 96 34.44 23.84 33.41
C PRO A 96 33.85 25.22 33.04
N SER A 97 33.36 25.38 31.80
CA SER A 97 32.65 26.60 31.40
C SER A 97 31.33 26.74 32.15
N LEU A 98 30.58 25.64 32.31
CA LEU A 98 29.31 25.65 33.05
C LEU A 98 29.53 25.86 34.54
N GLN A 99 30.55 25.26 35.14
CA GLN A 99 30.85 25.47 36.56
C GLN A 99 31.09 26.95 36.91
N ARG A 100 31.68 27.73 35.99
CA ARG A 100 31.94 29.16 36.21
C ARG A 100 30.68 30.03 36.14
N GLU A 101 29.69 29.61 35.34
CA GLU A 101 28.41 30.33 35.17
C GLU A 101 27.33 29.83 36.15
N MET A 102 27.58 28.69 36.81
CA MET A 102 26.63 28.05 37.71
C MET A 102 26.66 28.69 39.11
N PRO A 103 25.48 28.97 39.72
CA PRO A 103 25.44 29.44 41.10
C PRO A 103 26.03 28.41 42.09
N ALA A 104 26.83 28.87 43.06
CA ALA A 104 27.58 27.98 43.98
C ALA A 104 26.70 26.94 44.72
N GLY A 105 25.47 27.30 45.09
CA GLY A 105 24.52 26.36 45.72
C GLY A 105 24.08 25.22 44.79
N ILE A 106 23.93 25.49 43.49
CA ILE A 106 23.54 24.48 42.49
C ILE A 106 24.67 23.50 42.24
N GLN A 107 25.91 23.99 42.21
CA GLN A 107 27.10 23.16 42.02
C GLN A 107 27.23 22.10 43.14
N GLY A 108 27.04 22.49 44.40
CA GLY A 108 27.09 21.56 45.53
C GLY A 108 25.98 20.50 45.50
N GLU A 109 24.78 20.87 45.05
CA GLU A 109 23.67 19.93 44.88
C GLU A 109 23.94 18.92 43.77
N LEU A 110 24.45 19.37 42.61
CA LEU A 110 24.85 18.46 41.53
C LEU A 110 26.00 17.54 41.95
N GLN A 111 26.96 18.02 42.74
CA GLN A 111 28.04 17.18 43.30
C GLN A 111 27.48 16.10 44.23
N THR A 112 26.44 16.43 45.00
CA THR A 112 25.74 15.46 45.85
C THR A 112 25.01 14.43 45.01
N PHE A 113 24.33 14.84 43.93
CA PHE A 113 23.71 13.88 43.00
C PHE A 113 24.72 12.99 42.30
N ALA A 114 25.89 13.50 41.91
CA ALA A 114 26.90 12.74 41.18
C ALA A 114 27.73 11.79 42.08
N TYR A 115 28.07 12.21 43.31
CA TYR A 115 29.08 11.51 44.14
C TYR A 115 28.64 11.21 45.58
N GLY A 116 27.42 11.58 45.98
CA GLY A 116 26.93 11.37 47.35
C GLY A 116 26.76 9.88 47.73
N LYS A 117 27.19 9.50 48.93
CA LYS A 117 26.97 8.15 49.49
C LYS A 117 25.62 8.09 50.22
N GLY A 118 24.59 7.51 49.59
CA GLY A 118 23.26 7.28 50.19
C GLY A 118 22.13 7.27 49.15
N HIS A 119 21.18 6.34 49.25
CA HIS A 119 20.24 5.95 48.18
C HIS A 119 19.13 6.97 47.85
N SER A 120 18.70 6.92 46.57
CA SER A 120 17.52 7.54 45.92
C SER A 120 17.69 8.98 45.40
N ALA A 121 18.65 9.20 44.50
CA ALA A 121 18.56 10.33 43.59
C ALA A 121 17.33 10.11 42.67
N ARG A 122 16.36 11.03 42.74
CA ARG A 122 15.15 10.99 41.91
C ARG A 122 15.19 12.12 40.89
N LEU A 123 14.67 11.89 39.70
CA LEU A 123 14.47 12.89 38.65
C LEU A 123 13.74 14.12 39.21
N ALA A 124 12.70 13.92 40.02
CA ALA A 124 11.98 15.04 40.64
C ALA A 124 12.88 15.96 41.49
N ASN A 125 13.91 15.43 42.15
CA ASN A 125 14.87 16.23 42.92
C ASN A 125 15.83 16.98 41.96
N LEU A 126 16.27 16.33 40.89
CA LEU A 126 17.10 16.95 39.86
C LEU A 126 16.38 18.11 39.16
N PHE A 127 15.10 17.94 38.79
CA PHE A 127 14.29 18.99 38.17
C PHE A 127 14.03 20.19 39.11
N ARG A 128 13.86 19.94 40.41
CA ARG A 128 13.85 21.02 41.42
C ARG A 128 15.19 21.75 41.52
N CYS A 129 16.32 21.07 41.28
CA CYS A 129 17.62 21.70 41.16
C CYS A 129 17.73 22.53 39.88
N PHE A 130 17.31 22.02 38.72
CA PHE A 130 17.26 22.78 37.46
C PHE A 130 16.37 24.02 37.54
N SER A 131 15.21 23.92 38.19
CA SER A 131 14.32 25.08 38.35
C SER A 131 14.98 26.19 39.17
N ARG A 132 15.62 25.82 40.29
CA ARG A 132 16.41 26.77 41.11
C ARG A 132 17.65 27.30 40.40
N TRP A 133 18.24 26.53 39.50
CA TRP A 133 19.31 27.03 38.63
C TRP A 133 18.76 28.10 37.69
N CYS A 134 17.65 27.85 37.01
CA CYS A 134 17.02 28.83 36.12
C CYS A 134 16.62 30.11 36.87
N GLU A 135 16.10 29.99 38.10
CA GLU A 135 15.72 31.11 38.96
C GLU A 135 16.93 31.97 39.40
N LYS A 136 18.04 31.32 39.79
CA LYS A 136 19.23 32.02 40.34
C LYS A 136 20.23 32.47 39.29
N SER A 137 20.08 32.02 38.04
CA SER A 137 21.01 32.35 36.95
C SER A 137 20.83 33.81 36.52
N GLN A 138 21.94 34.52 36.29
CA GLN A 138 21.90 35.90 35.79
C GLN A 138 21.43 35.99 34.33
N LYS A 139 21.63 34.92 33.56
CA LYS A 139 21.16 34.80 32.17
C LYS A 139 20.20 33.63 32.07
N PRO A 140 19.21 33.66 31.16
CA PRO A 140 18.34 32.52 30.94
C PRO A 140 19.14 31.28 30.51
N VAL A 141 18.70 30.10 30.92
CA VAL A 141 19.43 28.84 30.72
C VAL A 141 18.84 28.08 29.53
N VAL A 142 19.68 27.66 28.59
CA VAL A 142 19.30 26.86 27.41
C VAL A 142 19.91 25.47 27.50
N LEU A 143 19.10 24.44 27.26
CA LEU A 143 19.54 23.04 27.28
C LEU A 143 19.62 22.49 25.85
N LEU A 144 20.81 22.04 25.44
CA LEU A 144 21.05 21.37 24.17
C LEU A 144 21.45 19.92 24.46
N ILE A 145 20.75 18.94 23.88
CA ILE A 145 21.10 17.53 24.01
C ILE A 145 21.26 16.94 22.62
N ASP A 146 22.47 16.50 22.29
CA ASP A 146 22.77 15.78 21.05
C ASP A 146 22.61 14.26 21.24
N GLU A 147 22.37 13.54 20.14
CA GLU A 147 22.33 12.08 20.07
C GLU A 147 21.35 11.41 21.05
N VAL A 148 20.17 12.00 21.21
CA VAL A 148 19.09 11.45 22.07
C VAL A 148 18.58 10.07 21.63
N ASP A 149 18.94 9.62 20.42
CA ASP A 149 18.61 8.30 19.90
C ASP A 149 19.26 7.17 20.73
N SER A 150 20.38 7.41 21.42
CA SER A 150 21.00 6.40 22.29
C SER A 150 20.16 6.10 23.54
N ALA A 151 19.38 7.09 23.97
CA ALA A 151 18.51 7.01 25.15
C ALA A 151 17.06 6.62 24.81
N ALA A 152 16.69 6.71 23.53
CA ALA A 152 15.35 6.47 22.99
C ALA A 152 14.69 5.17 23.47
N ASP A 153 15.49 4.14 23.72
CA ASP A 153 15.04 2.78 24.05
C ASP A 153 14.89 2.54 25.58
N ASN A 154 14.93 3.59 26.40
CA ASN A 154 14.85 3.49 27.87
C ASN A 154 13.66 4.24 28.50
N GLN A 155 12.96 3.59 29.45
CA GLN A 155 11.80 4.18 30.14
C GLN A 155 12.16 5.43 30.95
N VAL A 156 13.32 5.44 31.62
CA VAL A 156 13.80 6.59 32.42
C VAL A 156 13.95 7.85 31.55
N PHE A 157 14.32 7.69 30.28
CA PHE A 157 14.39 8.82 29.35
C PHE A 157 12.99 9.36 29.01
N LEU A 158 11.98 8.50 28.85
CA LEU A 158 10.60 8.96 28.67
C LEU A 158 10.08 9.73 29.89
N ASP A 159 10.45 9.30 31.09
CA ASP A 159 10.08 9.99 32.34
C ASP A 159 10.81 11.34 32.47
N PHE A 160 12.08 11.41 32.04
CA PHE A 160 12.82 12.67 31.90
C PHE A 160 12.12 13.65 30.95
N LEU A 161 11.70 13.19 29.77
CA LEU A 161 10.94 14.01 28.81
C LEU A 161 9.59 14.49 29.37
N ALA A 162 8.92 13.67 30.18
CA ALA A 162 7.66 14.05 30.84
C ALA A 162 7.85 15.19 31.85
N GLN A 163 8.92 15.14 32.65
CA GLN A 163 9.27 16.21 33.61
C GLN A 163 9.65 17.52 32.90
N MET A 164 10.40 17.46 31.80
CA MET A 164 10.70 18.63 30.97
C MET A 164 9.42 19.27 30.41
N ARG A 165 8.44 18.46 29.98
CA ARG A 165 7.13 18.96 29.52
C ARG A 165 6.38 19.66 30.65
N ALA A 166 6.36 19.08 31.85
CA ALA A 166 5.71 19.72 33.00
C ALA A 166 6.32 21.11 33.26
N CYS A 167 7.66 21.20 33.29
CA CYS A 167 8.37 22.47 33.44
C CYS A 167 8.04 23.48 32.33
N TYR A 168 7.81 23.02 31.10
CA TYR A 168 7.43 23.90 30.00
C TYR A 168 6.01 24.47 30.15
N ILE A 169 5.08 23.64 30.61
CA ILE A 169 3.67 24.05 30.83
C ILE A 169 3.58 25.03 32.00
N ASP A 170 4.30 24.74 33.09
CA ASP A 170 4.26 25.52 34.33
C ASP A 170 5.29 26.66 34.34
N ARG A 171 5.84 27.06 33.18
CA ARG A 171 6.93 28.04 33.06
C ARG A 171 6.57 29.46 33.50
N ASP A 172 5.26 29.75 33.57
CA ASP A 172 4.74 31.04 34.06
C ASP A 172 4.67 31.08 35.60
N GLU A 173 4.68 29.91 36.26
CA GLU A 173 4.62 29.76 37.73
C GLU A 173 5.98 29.37 38.33
N THR A 174 6.75 28.54 37.61
CA THR A 174 8.04 27.99 38.06
C THR A 174 9.12 28.28 37.04
N ALA A 175 10.30 28.69 37.51
CA ALA A 175 11.43 28.97 36.64
C ALA A 175 11.86 27.71 35.87
N ALA A 176 11.87 27.79 34.55
CA ALA A 176 12.22 26.70 33.64
C ALA A 176 13.34 27.12 32.67
N PHE A 177 13.85 26.18 31.88
CA PHE A 177 14.80 26.51 30.81
C PHE A 177 14.14 27.46 29.80
N GLN A 178 14.91 28.42 29.30
CA GLN A 178 14.47 29.29 28.21
C GLN A 178 14.07 28.46 26.99
N SER A 179 14.90 27.48 26.62
CA SER A 179 14.65 26.61 25.48
C SER A 179 15.35 25.27 25.70
N VAL A 180 14.74 24.21 25.17
CA VAL A 180 15.30 22.86 25.17
C VAL A 180 15.33 22.34 23.75
N ILE A 181 16.51 21.95 23.31
CA ILE A 181 16.79 21.50 21.95
C ILE A 181 17.33 20.08 22.01
N LEU A 182 16.56 19.13 21.48
CA LEU A 182 16.96 17.74 21.38
C LEU A 182 17.30 17.41 19.93
N ALA A 183 18.47 16.84 19.67
CA ALA A 183 18.85 16.39 18.33
C ALA A 183 18.95 14.86 18.25
N GLY A 184 18.40 14.32 17.18
CA GLY A 184 18.33 12.88 16.92
C GLY A 184 18.01 12.60 15.45
N VAL A 185 17.92 11.33 15.10
CA VAL A 185 17.42 10.82 13.82
C VAL A 185 15.93 10.54 13.96
N TYR A 186 15.52 9.96 15.08
CA TYR A 186 14.13 9.57 15.32
C TYR A 186 13.30 10.76 15.77
N ASP A 187 12.04 10.79 15.33
CA ASP A 187 11.09 11.75 15.89
C ASP A 187 10.69 11.37 17.31
N ILE A 188 11.15 12.17 18.28
CA ILE A 188 10.87 12.04 19.70
C ILE A 188 9.36 12.03 20.01
N LYS A 189 8.55 12.70 19.17
CA LYS A 189 7.08 12.67 19.26
C LYS A 189 6.52 11.24 19.04
N ASN A 190 7.29 10.36 18.40
CA ASN A 190 6.90 9.01 18.00
C ASN A 190 7.73 7.87 18.64
N LEU A 191 8.60 8.17 19.61
CA LEU A 191 9.52 7.20 20.25
C LEU A 191 8.86 5.94 20.83
N LYS A 192 7.64 6.06 21.39
CA LYS A 192 6.92 4.91 21.97
C LYS A 192 6.54 3.82 20.97
N ARG A 193 6.65 4.09 19.65
CA ARG A 193 6.35 3.10 18.59
C ARG A 193 7.36 1.95 18.52
N LYS A 194 8.49 2.01 19.24
CA LYS A 194 9.47 0.91 19.39
C LYS A 194 9.15 -0.09 20.52
N PHE A 195 8.22 0.22 21.43
CA PHE A 195 8.00 -0.57 22.66
C PHE A 195 6.65 -1.29 22.66
N PRO A 196 6.60 -2.60 22.38
CA PRO A 196 5.49 -3.43 22.83
C PRO A 196 5.80 -3.89 24.26
N GLN A 197 5.29 -3.19 25.26
CA GLN A 197 5.06 -3.82 26.57
C GLN A 197 3.57 -4.12 26.70
N ASN A 198 3.23 -5.40 26.83
CA ASN A 198 1.88 -5.90 27.12
C ASN A 198 0.79 -5.60 26.06
N GLY A 199 1.14 -5.44 24.78
CA GLY A 199 0.15 -5.36 23.70
C GLY A 199 -0.68 -4.07 23.63
N GLU A 200 -0.42 -3.08 24.49
CA GLU A 200 -1.06 -1.76 24.45
C GLU A 200 -0.10 -0.68 23.93
N TYR A 201 -0.38 -0.15 22.74
CA TYR A 201 0.30 1.04 22.22
C TYR A 201 -0.17 2.27 23.02
N LYS A 202 0.63 2.74 24.00
CA LYS A 202 0.45 4.09 24.54
C LYS A 202 0.90 5.11 23.48
N LEU A 203 -0.05 5.60 22.68
CA LEU A 203 0.14 6.43 21.48
C LEU A 203 0.74 7.84 21.73
N ASN A 204 0.83 8.31 22.98
CA ASN A 204 1.23 9.69 23.27
C ASN A 204 2.65 9.77 23.86
N SER A 205 3.58 10.36 23.09
CA SER A 205 4.88 10.79 23.61
C SER A 205 4.69 11.95 24.58
N PRO A 206 5.40 11.98 25.72
CA PRO A 206 5.41 13.13 26.61
C PRO A 206 5.94 14.41 25.95
N TRP A 207 6.59 14.32 24.78
CA TRP A 207 7.21 15.46 24.09
C TRP A 207 6.29 16.17 23.07
N ASN A 208 4.98 16.20 23.34
CA ASN A 208 3.99 16.83 22.45
C ASN A 208 3.97 18.37 22.51
N VAL A 209 4.72 18.98 23.44
CA VAL A 209 4.88 20.44 23.56
C VAL A 209 5.89 21.03 22.57
N ALA A 210 6.58 20.17 21.80
CA ALA A 210 7.66 20.61 20.93
C ALA A 210 7.15 21.35 19.69
N ALA A 211 7.66 22.57 19.49
CA ALA A 211 7.48 23.34 18.27
C ALA A 211 8.12 22.62 17.07
N ASP A 212 7.52 22.79 15.90
CA ASP A 212 8.01 22.15 14.68
C ASP A 212 9.28 22.85 14.17
N PHE A 213 10.32 22.06 13.90
CA PHE A 213 11.59 22.56 13.39
C PHE A 213 11.55 22.69 11.86
N LEU A 214 11.22 23.89 11.39
CA LEU A 214 11.05 24.22 9.97
C LEU A 214 12.32 24.73 9.27
N VAL A 215 13.47 24.73 9.95
CA VAL A 215 14.73 25.19 9.35
C VAL A 215 15.27 24.13 8.39
N ASP A 216 15.45 24.53 7.12
CA ASP A 216 16.09 23.68 6.13
C ASP A 216 17.60 23.60 6.39
N MET A 217 18.09 22.37 6.51
CA MET A 217 19.49 22.07 6.76
C MET A 217 20.22 21.61 5.49
N SER A 218 19.51 21.45 4.37
CA SER A 218 20.08 21.17 3.06
C SER A 218 20.89 22.38 2.59
N PHE A 219 21.99 22.14 1.88
CA PHE A 219 22.78 23.19 1.24
C PHE A 219 22.20 23.56 -0.11
N SER A 220 21.94 24.85 -0.35
CA SER A 220 21.65 25.35 -1.68
C SER A 220 22.90 25.33 -2.57
N ALA A 221 22.72 25.47 -3.89
CA ALA A 221 23.85 25.65 -4.80
C ALA A 221 24.68 26.89 -4.43
N GLU A 222 24.04 27.96 -3.94
CA GLU A 222 24.72 29.18 -3.47
C GLU A 222 25.53 28.94 -2.18
N ASP A 223 24.99 28.15 -1.24
CA ASP A 223 25.72 27.74 -0.03
C ASP A 223 27.02 27.01 -0.40
N ILE A 224 26.94 26.06 -1.35
CA ILE A 224 28.10 25.29 -1.84
C ILE A 224 29.07 26.23 -2.56
N ALA A 225 28.57 27.14 -3.41
CA ALA A 225 29.41 28.14 -4.06
C ALA A 225 30.17 29.00 -3.04
N GLY A 226 29.51 29.40 -1.94
CA GLY A 226 30.14 30.11 -0.83
C GLY A 226 31.33 29.37 -0.24
N MET A 227 31.15 28.09 0.05
CA MET A 227 32.23 27.23 0.54
C MET A 227 33.37 27.08 -0.48
N LEU A 228 33.06 26.97 -1.78
CA LEU A 228 34.06 26.86 -2.85
C LEU A 228 34.79 28.18 -3.12
N MET A 229 34.15 29.35 -2.91
CA MET A 229 34.81 30.65 -2.99
C MET A 229 35.93 30.79 -1.96
N GLU A 230 35.71 30.31 -0.73
CA GLU A 230 36.77 30.30 0.29
C GLU A 230 37.93 29.39 -0.10
N TYR A 231 37.64 28.22 -0.67
CA TYR A 231 38.67 27.30 -1.16
C TYR A 231 39.46 27.90 -2.35
N GLU A 232 38.77 28.54 -3.29
CA GLU A 232 39.39 29.16 -4.46
C GLU A 232 40.27 30.35 -4.08
N ALA A 233 39.89 31.12 -3.06
CA ALA A 233 40.70 32.21 -2.53
C ALA A 233 42.06 31.72 -2.01
N ASP A 234 42.09 30.54 -1.37
CA ASP A 234 43.29 29.95 -0.79
C ASP A 234 44.13 29.18 -1.84
N HIS A 235 43.50 28.44 -2.76
CA HIS A 235 44.18 27.49 -3.66
C HIS A 235 44.29 27.93 -5.13
N ARG A 236 43.50 28.91 -5.57
CA ARG A 236 43.53 29.50 -6.94
C ARG A 236 43.54 28.45 -8.05
N THR A 237 42.58 27.52 -7.98
CA THR A 237 42.48 26.40 -8.91
C THR A 237 42.00 26.81 -10.31
N GLY A 238 41.30 27.96 -10.41
CA GLY A 238 40.70 28.45 -11.65
C GLY A 238 39.36 27.79 -11.98
N MET A 239 38.72 27.11 -11.01
CA MET A 239 37.46 26.42 -11.23
C MET A 239 36.30 27.38 -11.52
N ASP A 240 35.37 26.95 -12.37
CA ASP A 240 34.08 27.62 -12.49
C ASP A 240 33.22 27.27 -11.28
N ILE A 241 33.24 28.16 -10.28
CA ILE A 241 32.54 27.95 -9.01
C ILE A 241 31.05 27.69 -9.24
N GLY A 242 30.41 28.45 -10.13
CA GLY A 242 28.97 28.34 -10.38
C GLY A 242 28.62 27.01 -11.04
N GLN A 243 29.40 26.57 -12.02
CA GLN A 243 29.20 25.29 -12.68
C GLN A 243 29.43 24.11 -11.73
N ILE A 244 30.52 24.14 -10.95
CA ILE A 244 30.88 23.06 -10.03
C ILE A 244 29.89 22.98 -8.86
N SER A 245 29.49 24.12 -8.28
CA SER A 245 28.51 24.13 -7.18
C SER A 245 27.15 23.61 -7.62
N ALA A 246 26.69 23.99 -8.83
CA ALA A 246 25.46 23.47 -9.41
C ALA A 246 25.54 21.96 -9.65
N LEU A 247 26.64 21.48 -10.22
CA LEU A 247 26.84 20.04 -10.47
C LEU A 247 26.85 19.23 -9.16
N ILE A 248 27.55 19.70 -8.12
CA ILE A 248 27.53 19.04 -6.80
C ILE A 248 26.11 19.06 -6.22
N TYR A 249 25.40 20.17 -6.33
CA TYR A 249 24.02 20.27 -5.87
C TYR A 249 23.09 19.30 -6.62
N ASP A 250 23.22 19.17 -7.94
CA ASP A 250 22.37 18.30 -8.75
C ASP A 250 22.47 16.82 -8.35
N TYR A 251 23.65 16.36 -7.94
CA TYR A 251 23.84 14.99 -7.46
C TYR A 251 23.45 14.78 -6.00
N THR A 252 23.69 15.79 -5.16
CA THR A 252 23.54 15.67 -3.70
C THR A 252 22.20 16.16 -3.18
N ALA A 253 21.47 16.95 -3.97
CA ALA A 253 20.33 17.76 -3.54
C ALA A 253 20.60 18.55 -2.25
N GLY A 254 21.85 18.99 -2.05
CA GLY A 254 22.25 19.73 -0.86
C GLY A 254 22.51 18.88 0.38
N TYR A 255 22.61 17.55 0.27
CA TYR A 255 22.90 16.69 1.42
C TYR A 255 24.31 17.01 1.98
N PRO A 256 24.44 17.51 3.23
CA PRO A 256 25.69 18.10 3.72
C PRO A 256 26.93 17.20 3.62
N PHE A 257 26.82 15.94 4.08
CA PHE A 257 27.92 14.98 3.99
C PHE A 257 28.36 14.71 2.55
N LEU A 258 27.41 14.50 1.63
CA LEU A 258 27.73 14.17 0.25
C LEU A 258 28.43 15.33 -0.45
N ALA A 259 27.93 16.56 -0.26
CA ALA A 259 28.53 17.76 -0.83
C ALA A 259 29.97 17.96 -0.32
N SER A 260 30.17 17.91 1.00
CA SER A 260 31.51 18.04 1.60
C SER A 260 32.44 16.90 1.20
N ARG A 261 31.92 15.66 1.07
CA ARG A 261 32.73 14.48 0.73
C ARG A 261 33.21 14.53 -0.72
N ILE A 262 32.38 14.99 -1.65
CA ILE A 262 32.80 15.21 -3.04
C ILE A 262 33.92 16.25 -3.09
N CYS A 263 33.76 17.39 -2.42
CA CYS A 263 34.80 18.43 -2.34
C CYS A 263 36.11 17.90 -1.73
N LYS A 264 36.00 17.08 -0.68
CA LYS A 264 37.15 16.44 -0.05
C LYS A 264 37.88 15.48 -0.99
N LEU A 265 37.16 14.68 -1.77
CA LEU A 265 37.75 13.76 -2.74
C LEU A 265 38.45 14.50 -3.88
N LEU A 266 37.87 15.62 -4.34
CA LEU A 266 38.47 16.51 -5.34
C LEU A 266 39.77 17.15 -4.87
N ASP A 267 39.85 17.53 -3.59
CA ASP A 267 41.05 18.16 -3.03
C ASP A 267 42.15 17.15 -2.66
N GLU A 268 41.79 16.00 -2.10
CA GLU A 268 42.75 15.10 -1.43
C GLU A 268 43.07 13.83 -2.23
N ARG A 269 42.13 13.29 -3.02
CA ARG A 269 42.23 11.91 -3.54
C ARG A 269 42.37 11.80 -5.05
N ILE A 270 41.77 12.72 -5.79
CA ILE A 270 41.88 12.77 -7.25
C ILE A 270 43.24 13.32 -7.71
N PRO A 271 43.79 14.38 -7.10
CA PRO A 271 45.11 14.88 -7.47
C PRO A 271 46.19 13.82 -7.21
N GLY A 272 47.09 13.60 -8.18
CA GLY A 272 48.16 12.61 -8.12
C GLY A 272 47.87 11.27 -8.81
N ASN A 273 46.71 11.13 -9.46
CA ASN A 273 46.41 10.00 -10.34
C ASN A 273 46.93 10.27 -11.76
N SER A 274 47.15 9.24 -12.60
CA SER A 274 47.78 9.38 -13.92
C SER A 274 47.07 10.31 -14.92
N GLN A 275 45.81 10.68 -14.63
CA GLN A 275 45.02 11.65 -15.41
C GLN A 275 44.97 13.06 -14.81
N TYR A 276 45.38 13.26 -13.55
CA TYR A 276 45.22 14.52 -12.82
C TYR A 276 46.48 14.83 -11.98
N GLU A 277 47.54 15.31 -12.63
CA GLU A 277 48.84 15.56 -11.97
C GLU A 277 48.80 16.73 -10.96
N GLU A 278 47.98 17.76 -11.21
CA GLU A 278 47.87 18.94 -10.36
C GLU A 278 46.47 19.12 -9.77
N LYS A 279 46.35 19.73 -8.57
CA LYS A 279 45.05 20.04 -7.95
C LYS A 279 44.10 20.82 -8.86
N LYS A 280 44.63 21.71 -9.71
CA LYS A 280 43.83 22.50 -10.66
C LYS A 280 43.10 21.64 -11.67
N SER A 281 43.71 20.53 -12.10
CA SER A 281 43.12 19.63 -13.09
C SER A 281 41.93 18.84 -12.55
N ALA A 282 41.84 18.67 -11.21
CA ALA A 282 40.77 17.91 -10.56
C ALA A 282 39.44 18.67 -10.47
N TRP A 283 39.45 20.01 -10.33
CA TRP A 283 38.23 20.83 -10.16
C TRP A 283 37.51 21.12 -11.48
N THR A 284 37.11 20.04 -12.16
CA THR A 284 36.39 20.06 -13.44
C THR A 284 35.17 19.15 -13.36
N LYS A 285 34.26 19.22 -14.35
CA LYS A 285 33.13 18.28 -14.47
C LYS A 285 33.61 16.82 -14.42
N ALA A 286 34.71 16.50 -15.12
CA ALA A 286 35.27 15.15 -15.16
C ALA A 286 35.78 14.70 -13.78
N GLY A 287 36.45 15.58 -13.04
CA GLY A 287 36.90 15.27 -11.69
C GLY A 287 35.73 15.08 -10.71
N VAL A 288 34.64 15.85 -10.82
CA VAL A 288 33.44 15.65 -9.98
C VAL A 288 32.83 14.27 -10.23
N LEU A 289 32.75 13.83 -11.49
CA LEU A 289 32.27 12.49 -11.84
C LEU A 289 33.18 11.38 -11.31
N GLU A 290 34.50 11.58 -11.31
CA GLU A 290 35.45 10.64 -10.70
C GLU A 290 35.31 10.60 -9.17
N ALA A 291 35.08 11.75 -8.52
CA ALA A 291 34.81 11.82 -7.08
C ALA A 291 33.54 11.04 -6.71
N LEU A 292 32.49 11.18 -7.52
CA LEU A 292 31.25 10.41 -7.37
C LEU A 292 31.48 8.90 -7.51
N ARG A 293 32.31 8.49 -8.47
CA ARG A 293 32.68 7.07 -8.65
C ARG A 293 33.40 6.52 -7.42
N ILE A 294 34.37 7.27 -6.87
CA ILE A 294 35.07 6.88 -5.64
C ILE A 294 34.08 6.81 -4.46
N LEU A 295 33.20 7.81 -4.32
CA LEU A 295 32.20 7.85 -3.26
C LEU A 295 31.24 6.65 -3.28
N LEU A 296 30.77 6.25 -4.47
CA LEU A 296 29.84 5.12 -4.65
C LEU A 296 30.47 3.74 -4.42
N THR A 297 31.80 3.66 -4.41
CA THR A 297 32.54 2.40 -4.25
C THR A 297 33.27 2.29 -2.91
N GLU A 298 33.44 3.41 -2.19
CA GLU A 298 34.05 3.38 -0.86
C GLU A 298 33.06 2.93 0.23
N PRO A 299 33.51 2.11 1.20
CA PRO A 299 32.72 1.86 2.39
C PRO A 299 32.57 3.15 3.18
N ASN A 300 31.34 3.53 3.50
CA ASN A 300 31.08 4.68 4.34
C ASN A 300 29.85 4.46 5.24
N THR A 301 29.88 5.10 6.41
CA THR A 301 28.91 4.89 7.48
C THR A 301 27.49 5.36 7.15
N LEU A 302 27.33 6.27 6.18
CA LEU A 302 26.01 6.69 5.69
C LEU A 302 25.39 5.56 4.88
N PHE A 303 26.10 5.04 3.88
CA PHE A 303 25.59 3.99 3.01
C PHE A 303 25.33 2.70 3.78
N GLU A 304 26.25 2.27 4.65
CA GLU A 304 26.04 1.12 5.54
C GLU A 304 24.78 1.30 6.40
N SER A 305 24.61 2.48 6.99
CA SER A 305 23.42 2.78 7.79
C SER A 305 22.14 2.69 6.95
N LEU A 306 22.13 3.24 5.74
CA LEU A 306 20.96 3.20 4.85
C LEU A 306 20.65 1.74 4.47
N ILE A 307 21.63 0.98 4.01
CA ILE A 307 21.44 -0.43 3.63
C ILE A 307 20.90 -1.27 4.80
N ASN A 308 21.46 -1.11 6.00
CA ASN A 308 20.98 -1.80 7.19
C ASN A 308 19.52 -1.45 7.52
N LYS A 309 19.03 -0.24 7.21
CA LYS A 309 17.61 0.10 7.40
C LYS A 309 16.70 -0.66 6.42
N LEU A 310 17.15 -0.95 5.20
CA LEU A 310 16.36 -1.74 4.25
C LEU A 310 16.15 -3.18 4.70
N GLU A 311 17.13 -3.74 5.42
CA GLU A 311 17.04 -5.07 6.02
C GLU A 311 16.09 -5.08 7.23
N ASN A 312 16.15 -4.03 8.06
CA ASN A 312 15.30 -3.88 9.24
C ASN A 312 13.83 -3.55 8.91
N TYR A 313 13.55 -2.99 7.72
CA TYR A 313 12.21 -2.56 7.31
C TYR A 313 11.85 -3.08 5.90
N PRO A 314 11.31 -4.30 5.76
CA PRO A 314 10.96 -4.89 4.47
C PRO A 314 9.94 -4.05 3.66
N GLU A 315 8.93 -3.46 4.32
CA GLU A 315 7.94 -2.58 3.67
C GLU A 315 8.58 -1.33 3.04
N LEU A 316 9.66 -0.80 3.65
CA LEU A 316 10.42 0.31 3.08
C LEU A 316 11.20 -0.15 1.83
N LYS A 317 11.79 -1.35 1.90
CA LYS A 317 12.54 -1.95 0.79
C LYS A 317 11.65 -2.15 -0.44
N GLU A 318 10.45 -2.70 -0.26
CA GLU A 318 9.47 -2.86 -1.35
C GLU A 318 9.00 -1.52 -1.91
N MET A 319 8.73 -0.53 -1.04
CA MET A 319 8.30 0.79 -1.50
C MET A 319 9.37 1.50 -2.34
N LEU A 320 10.65 1.43 -1.91
CA LEU A 320 11.77 1.97 -2.69
C LEU A 320 11.99 1.19 -3.98
N TRP A 321 11.77 -0.13 -3.98
CA TRP A 321 11.78 -0.95 -5.20
C TRP A 321 10.73 -0.46 -6.21
N ASP A 322 9.49 -0.26 -5.76
CA ASP A 322 8.40 0.27 -6.59
C ASP A 322 8.73 1.65 -7.16
N LEU A 323 9.27 2.53 -6.33
CA LEU A 323 9.61 3.90 -6.73
C LEU A 323 10.75 3.93 -7.76
N LEU A 324 11.74 3.06 -7.63
CA LEU A 324 12.92 2.99 -8.52
C LEU A 324 12.65 2.18 -9.79
N PHE A 325 12.17 0.94 -9.67
CA PHE A 325 12.07 0.03 -10.81
C PHE A 325 10.71 0.11 -11.52
N ARG A 326 9.63 0.35 -10.78
CA ARG A 326 8.29 0.51 -11.40
C ARG A 326 7.97 1.95 -11.78
N GLY A 327 8.77 2.92 -11.32
CA GLY A 327 8.51 4.34 -11.52
C GLY A 327 7.16 4.78 -10.93
N LYS A 328 6.64 4.03 -9.95
CA LYS A 328 5.34 4.29 -9.36
C LYS A 328 5.34 5.64 -8.67
N GLU A 329 4.44 6.52 -9.07
CA GLU A 329 4.24 7.77 -8.36
C GLU A 329 3.53 7.47 -7.03
N ILE A 330 4.26 7.64 -5.92
CA ILE A 330 3.74 7.35 -4.59
C ILE A 330 3.25 8.66 -3.97
N VAL A 331 1.94 8.76 -3.79
CA VAL A 331 1.32 9.89 -3.10
C VAL A 331 1.71 9.86 -1.63
N TYR A 332 2.13 11.01 -1.12
CA TYR A 332 2.37 11.19 0.30
C TYR A 332 1.04 11.15 1.06
N VAL A 333 0.85 10.11 1.86
CA VAL A 333 -0.31 9.94 2.75
C VAL A 333 0.19 9.85 4.19
N ILE A 334 -0.35 10.71 5.06
CA ILE A 334 -0.03 10.75 6.48
C ILE A 334 -0.43 9.42 7.14
N GLY A 335 0.40 8.88 8.02
CA GLY A 335 0.14 7.62 8.73
C GLY A 335 0.61 6.36 8.00
N VAL A 336 1.06 6.46 6.74
CA VAL A 336 1.65 5.33 6.03
C VAL A 336 3.08 5.11 6.53
N ARG A 337 3.27 4.00 7.25
CA ARG A 337 4.52 3.69 7.97
C ARG A 337 5.77 3.72 7.10
N SER A 338 5.73 3.06 5.95
CA SER A 338 6.89 2.99 5.04
C SER A 338 7.31 4.38 4.55
N ILE A 339 6.35 5.26 4.25
CA ILE A 339 6.58 6.65 3.80
C ILE A 339 7.18 7.49 4.92
N GLU A 340 6.62 7.41 6.14
CA GLU A 340 7.14 8.13 7.30
C GLU A 340 8.59 7.72 7.62
N ILE A 341 8.88 6.42 7.56
CA ILE A 341 10.22 5.88 7.78
C ILE A 341 11.19 6.33 6.66
N ALA A 342 10.75 6.31 5.40
CA ALA A 342 11.56 6.74 4.27
C ALA A 342 11.97 8.22 4.38
N LEU A 343 11.03 9.09 4.76
CA LEU A 343 11.28 10.51 5.01
C LEU A 343 12.21 10.71 6.22
N MET A 344 11.96 10.00 7.32
CA MET A 344 12.74 10.10 8.55
C MET A 344 14.22 9.76 8.34
N PHE A 345 14.51 8.68 7.61
CA PHE A 345 15.89 8.30 7.29
C PHE A 345 16.49 9.03 6.09
N GLY A 346 15.71 9.89 5.42
CA GLY A 346 16.17 10.71 4.30
C GLY A 346 16.35 9.94 2.99
N PHE A 347 15.70 8.77 2.82
CA PHE A 347 15.67 8.06 1.53
C PHE A 347 14.90 8.86 0.49
N VAL A 348 13.80 9.49 0.91
CA VAL A 348 12.90 10.24 0.04
C VAL A 348 12.67 11.65 0.57
N LYS A 349 12.23 12.53 -0.32
CA LYS A 349 11.74 13.87 -0.01
C LYS A 349 10.31 14.02 -0.53
N LYS A 350 9.55 14.93 0.07
CA LYS A 350 8.20 15.29 -0.39
C LYS A 350 8.30 16.37 -1.46
N GLU A 351 7.61 16.19 -2.57
CA GLU A 351 7.47 17.18 -3.64
C GLU A 351 6.04 17.13 -4.20
N ASN A 352 5.31 18.25 -4.23
CA ASN A 352 3.97 18.36 -4.83
C ASN A 352 2.97 17.23 -4.47
N ASN A 353 2.93 16.81 -3.19
CA ASN A 353 2.14 15.70 -2.64
C ASN A 353 2.57 14.28 -3.03
N THR A 354 3.72 14.10 -3.66
CA THR A 354 4.31 12.79 -3.91
C THR A 354 5.67 12.68 -3.25
N ILE A 355 6.22 11.47 -3.22
CA ILE A 355 7.56 11.21 -2.71
C ILE A 355 8.50 10.86 -3.86
N LEU A 356 9.73 11.37 -3.76
CA LEU A 356 10.83 11.13 -4.69
C LEU A 356 12.07 10.74 -3.92
N VAL A 357 12.99 9.97 -4.52
CA VAL A 357 14.30 9.71 -3.90
C VAL A 357 14.97 11.05 -3.58
N ALA A 358 15.59 11.14 -2.39
CA ALA A 358 16.06 12.40 -1.86
C ALA A 358 17.14 13.06 -2.75
N ASN A 359 18.00 12.26 -3.38
CA ASN A 359 19.07 12.72 -4.28
C ASN A 359 19.52 11.62 -5.25
N ARG A 360 20.25 12.01 -6.31
CA ARG A 360 20.71 11.09 -7.37
C ARG A 360 21.72 10.06 -6.86
N ILE A 361 22.56 10.41 -5.88
CA ILE A 361 23.53 9.46 -5.31
C ILE A 361 22.82 8.30 -4.62
N PHE A 362 21.76 8.59 -3.85
CA PHE A 362 20.95 7.55 -3.20
C PHE A 362 20.21 6.70 -4.22
N GLU A 363 19.71 7.30 -5.30
CA GLU A 363 19.10 6.57 -6.42
C GLU A 363 20.09 5.55 -7.01
N ILE A 364 21.31 5.99 -7.38
CA ILE A 364 22.36 5.12 -7.93
C ILE A 364 22.77 4.01 -6.93
N LEU A 365 22.95 4.38 -5.65
CA LEU A 365 23.30 3.44 -4.58
C LEU A 365 22.24 2.34 -4.45
N LEU A 366 20.96 2.73 -4.38
CA LEU A 366 19.85 1.80 -4.22
C LEU A 366 19.70 0.88 -5.43
N TYR A 367 19.82 1.41 -6.67
CA TYR A 367 19.86 0.57 -7.87
C TYR A 367 20.97 -0.47 -7.81
N ASN A 368 22.18 -0.06 -7.47
CA ASN A 368 23.33 -0.97 -7.38
C ASN A 368 23.14 -2.05 -6.31
N TYR A 369 22.56 -1.69 -5.16
CA TYR A 369 22.20 -2.62 -4.10
C TYR A 369 21.16 -3.63 -4.57
N PHE A 370 20.05 -3.16 -5.13
CA PHE A 370 18.94 -4.00 -5.58
C PHE A 370 19.35 -4.94 -6.72
N LEU A 371 20.13 -4.46 -7.68
CA LEU A 371 20.66 -5.30 -8.76
C LEU A 371 21.72 -6.30 -8.26
N ALA A 372 22.32 -6.07 -7.08
CA ALA A 372 23.36 -6.93 -6.53
C ALA A 372 22.81 -8.11 -5.74
N SER A 373 21.50 -8.14 -5.48
CA SER A 373 20.86 -9.19 -4.70
C SER A 373 21.07 -10.57 -5.33
N PRO A 374 21.18 -11.65 -4.53
CA PRO A 374 21.41 -13.01 -5.03
C PRO A 374 20.38 -13.43 -6.09
N ASP A 375 19.11 -13.07 -5.88
CA ASP A 375 18.00 -13.37 -6.79
C ASP A 375 18.19 -12.75 -8.19
N MET A 376 18.93 -11.64 -8.29
CA MET A 376 19.17 -10.94 -9.55
C MET A 376 20.40 -11.47 -10.30
N ARG A 377 21.44 -11.92 -9.56
CA ARG A 377 22.68 -12.47 -10.15
C ARG A 377 22.49 -13.83 -10.80
N GLN A 378 21.44 -14.56 -10.42
CA GLN A 378 21.10 -15.86 -11.01
C GLN A 378 20.20 -15.74 -12.27
N SER A 379 20.01 -14.53 -12.81
CA SER A 379 19.19 -14.35 -14.01
C SER A 379 19.96 -14.70 -15.29
N GLU A 380 19.31 -15.41 -16.22
CA GLU A 380 19.87 -15.83 -17.52
C GLU A 380 20.44 -14.65 -18.34
N MET A 381 19.91 -13.44 -18.14
CA MET A 381 20.40 -12.22 -18.79
C MET A 381 21.78 -11.76 -18.30
N TYR A 382 22.05 -11.90 -17.01
CA TYR A 382 23.35 -11.55 -16.44
C TYR A 382 24.46 -12.48 -16.95
N ASP A 383 24.16 -13.79 -17.02
CA ASP A 383 25.07 -14.80 -17.56
C ASP A 383 25.31 -14.63 -19.07
N ALA A 384 24.27 -14.23 -19.82
CA ALA A 384 24.41 -13.96 -21.26
C ALA A 384 25.39 -12.81 -21.54
N ALA A 385 25.36 -11.75 -20.74
CA ALA A 385 26.28 -10.61 -20.88
C ALA A 385 27.74 -10.97 -20.57
N LEU A 386 27.98 -11.86 -19.59
CA LEU A 386 29.34 -12.29 -19.22
C LEU A 386 30.05 -13.05 -20.35
N LYS A 387 29.31 -13.82 -21.16
CA LYS A 387 29.88 -14.62 -22.26
C LYS A 387 30.49 -13.77 -23.38
N ASP A 388 29.93 -12.58 -23.64
CA ASP A 388 30.35 -11.69 -24.73
C ASP A 388 31.17 -10.48 -24.23
N LYS A 389 31.48 -10.38 -22.92
CA LYS A 389 32.11 -9.19 -22.31
C LYS A 389 33.36 -8.68 -23.03
N SER A 390 34.26 -9.58 -23.45
CA SER A 390 35.53 -9.21 -24.11
C SER A 390 35.35 -8.60 -25.51
N ARG A 391 34.17 -8.75 -26.11
CA ARG A 391 33.86 -8.24 -27.46
C ARG A 391 33.21 -6.87 -27.46
N PHE A 392 32.68 -6.42 -26.31
CA PHE A 392 32.00 -5.12 -26.21
C PHE A 392 32.94 -3.92 -26.06
N VAL A 393 34.22 -4.18 -25.76
CA VAL A 393 35.23 -3.15 -25.56
C VAL A 393 36.34 -3.35 -26.58
N GLU A 394 36.48 -2.41 -27.52
CA GLU A 394 37.53 -2.39 -28.53
C GLU A 394 38.42 -1.17 -28.28
N ASP A 395 39.74 -1.38 -28.16
CA ASP A 395 40.74 -0.34 -27.88
C ASP A 395 40.42 0.59 -26.69
N GLY A 396 39.69 0.07 -25.71
CA GLY A 396 39.30 0.83 -24.51
C GLY A 396 38.04 1.68 -24.65
N HIS A 397 37.36 1.64 -25.80
CA HIS A 397 36.06 2.26 -26.04
C HIS A 397 34.93 1.23 -25.97
N LEU A 398 33.78 1.64 -25.42
CA LEU A 398 32.60 0.78 -25.34
C LEU A 398 31.81 0.83 -26.65
N ASN A 399 31.72 -0.30 -27.35
CA ASN A 399 30.90 -0.40 -28.55
C ASN A 399 29.42 -0.56 -28.18
N MET A 400 28.74 0.57 -27.87
CA MET A 400 27.33 0.56 -27.45
C MET A 400 26.40 -0.01 -28.53
N GLY A 401 26.73 0.15 -29.81
CA GLY A 401 25.96 -0.45 -30.90
C GLY A 401 25.94 -1.98 -30.83
N LEU A 402 27.09 -2.59 -30.58
CA LEU A 402 27.22 -4.03 -30.41
C LEU A 402 26.57 -4.53 -29.11
N VAL A 403 26.68 -3.77 -28.02
CA VAL A 403 25.99 -4.06 -26.74
C VAL A 403 24.48 -4.16 -26.97
N LEU A 404 23.89 -3.18 -27.66
CA LEU A 404 22.46 -3.16 -27.96
C LEU A 404 22.05 -4.28 -28.92
N GLN A 405 22.85 -4.54 -29.95
CA GLN A 405 22.58 -5.62 -30.89
C GLN A 405 22.54 -6.98 -30.17
N LYS A 406 23.53 -7.25 -29.32
CA LYS A 406 23.59 -8.49 -28.55
C LYS A 406 22.52 -8.55 -27.46
N PHE A 407 22.23 -7.44 -26.81
CA PHE A 407 21.10 -7.35 -25.89
C PHE A 407 19.79 -7.75 -26.57
N VAL A 408 19.48 -7.23 -27.76
CA VAL A 408 18.26 -7.58 -28.51
C VAL A 408 18.21 -9.07 -28.86
N VAL A 409 19.34 -9.65 -29.27
CA VAL A 409 19.43 -11.10 -29.58
C VAL A 409 19.19 -11.93 -28.33
N HIS A 410 19.95 -11.71 -27.25
CA HIS A 410 19.81 -12.46 -26.00
C HIS A 410 18.45 -12.27 -25.36
N PHE A 411 17.91 -11.05 -25.42
CA PHE A 411 16.56 -10.74 -24.97
C PHE A 411 15.52 -11.53 -25.76
N ASN A 412 15.64 -11.59 -27.10
CA ASN A 412 14.74 -12.36 -27.93
C ASN A 412 14.91 -13.88 -27.76
N ASP A 413 16.12 -14.37 -27.51
CA ASP A 413 16.36 -15.80 -27.30
C ASP A 413 15.79 -16.26 -25.95
N ILE A 414 15.92 -15.45 -24.90
CA ILE A 414 15.41 -15.73 -23.55
C ILE A 414 13.89 -15.51 -23.45
N PHE A 415 13.37 -14.45 -24.08
CA PHE A 415 11.99 -13.99 -23.91
C PHE A 415 11.11 -14.07 -25.16
N GLY A 416 11.65 -14.29 -26.36
CA GLY A 416 10.93 -14.24 -27.64
C GLY A 416 9.92 -15.39 -27.86
N GLY A 417 10.06 -16.50 -27.14
CA GLY A 417 9.10 -17.61 -27.14
C GLY A 417 7.90 -17.44 -26.19
N ARG A 418 7.91 -16.43 -25.31
CA ARG A 418 6.87 -16.25 -24.28
C ARG A 418 5.67 -15.47 -24.84
N GLN A 419 4.46 -16.03 -24.77
CA GLN A 419 3.23 -15.30 -25.06
C GLN A 419 2.82 -14.43 -23.86
N GLN A 420 3.01 -13.11 -24.01
CA GLN A 420 2.37 -12.00 -23.27
C GLN A 420 2.39 -12.05 -21.72
N SER A 421 3.41 -11.43 -21.15
CA SER A 421 3.36 -10.67 -19.88
C SER A 421 4.60 -9.74 -19.80
N PHE A 422 4.84 -9.02 -20.89
CA PHE A 422 5.91 -8.02 -21.07
C PHE A 422 5.69 -6.73 -20.25
N LEU A 423 6.19 -6.55 -19.03
CA LEU A 423 6.11 -5.23 -18.37
C LEU A 423 7.17 -4.27 -18.94
N GLU A 424 6.78 -3.04 -19.29
CA GLU A 424 7.73 -1.94 -19.55
C GLU A 424 8.74 -1.79 -18.39
N GLU A 425 8.25 -2.05 -17.18
CA GLU A 425 8.93 -2.02 -15.89
C GLU A 425 10.08 -3.04 -15.76
N ASP A 426 10.11 -4.05 -16.63
CA ASP A 426 11.16 -5.07 -16.68
C ASP A 426 12.24 -4.76 -17.74
N GLY A 427 11.95 -3.96 -18.77
CA GLY A 427 12.89 -3.64 -19.86
C GLY A 427 14.12 -2.88 -19.40
N ARG A 428 13.92 -1.84 -18.59
CA ARG A 428 15.02 -1.08 -17.97
C ARG A 428 15.82 -1.95 -17.01
N ARG A 429 15.15 -2.73 -16.17
CA ARG A 429 15.78 -3.68 -15.25
C ARG A 429 16.65 -4.69 -16.00
N TYR A 430 16.14 -5.32 -17.06
CA TYR A 430 16.91 -6.30 -17.84
C TYR A 430 18.05 -5.65 -18.62
N PHE A 431 17.86 -4.47 -19.17
CA PHE A 431 18.94 -3.74 -19.84
C PHE A 431 20.07 -3.39 -18.85
N LEU A 432 19.73 -2.87 -17.66
CA LEU A 432 20.72 -2.56 -16.63
C LEU A 432 21.39 -3.83 -16.07
N LEU A 433 20.65 -4.94 -15.91
CA LEU A 433 21.23 -6.24 -15.54
C LEU A 433 22.23 -6.75 -16.58
N TYR A 434 21.92 -6.57 -17.87
CA TYR A 434 22.77 -6.95 -18.99
C TYR A 434 24.00 -6.04 -19.11
N LEU A 435 23.82 -4.73 -18.93
CA LEU A 435 24.87 -3.73 -19.03
C LEU A 435 25.87 -3.81 -17.87
N ARG A 436 25.38 -4.07 -16.65
CA ARG A 436 26.18 -4.06 -15.43
C ARG A 436 27.49 -4.85 -15.53
N PRO A 437 27.51 -6.16 -15.88
CA PRO A 437 28.76 -6.92 -15.95
C PRO A 437 29.73 -6.40 -17.02
N ILE A 438 29.24 -5.70 -18.05
CA ILE A 438 30.04 -5.11 -19.13
C ILE A 438 30.83 -3.90 -18.62
N ILE A 439 30.15 -2.97 -17.95
CA ILE A 439 30.75 -1.70 -17.51
C ILE A 439 31.32 -1.74 -16.09
N ASN A 440 31.07 -2.80 -15.31
CA ASN A 440 31.48 -2.90 -13.91
C ASN A 440 32.99 -2.63 -13.72
N GLY A 441 33.31 -1.67 -12.87
CA GLY A 441 34.69 -1.27 -12.53
C GLY A 441 35.34 -0.26 -13.48
N VAL A 442 34.69 0.14 -14.58
CA VAL A 442 35.25 1.10 -15.55
C VAL A 442 34.27 2.22 -15.93
N GLY A 443 32.97 1.91 -16.07
CA GLY A 443 31.92 2.88 -16.39
C GLY A 443 30.78 2.88 -15.37
N ASN A 444 29.93 3.90 -15.43
CA ASN A 444 28.76 4.09 -14.60
C ASN A 444 27.51 4.31 -15.48
N TYR A 445 26.34 4.10 -14.91
CA TYR A 445 25.08 4.52 -15.51
C TYR A 445 24.30 5.34 -14.49
N TYR A 446 23.49 6.26 -14.98
CA TYR A 446 22.59 7.05 -14.15
C TYR A 446 21.28 7.32 -14.89
N ILE A 447 20.23 7.50 -14.10
CA ILE A 447 18.89 7.83 -14.56
C ILE A 447 18.66 9.27 -14.14
N GLU A 448 18.21 10.11 -15.06
CA GLU A 448 18.23 11.56 -14.82
C GLU A 448 16.94 12.12 -14.25
N ALA A 449 17.11 13.23 -13.52
CA ALA A 449 16.05 13.98 -12.89
C ALA A 449 15.17 14.70 -13.93
N GLN A 450 13.90 14.90 -13.54
CA GLN A 450 12.86 15.59 -14.31
C GLN A 450 13.38 16.83 -15.04
N THR A 451 13.15 16.88 -16.35
CA THR A 451 13.21 18.13 -17.09
C THR A 451 12.04 19.05 -16.70
N ARG A 452 12.06 20.31 -17.16
CA ARG A 452 10.97 21.30 -16.97
C ARG A 452 9.55 20.78 -17.29
N ASN A 453 9.43 19.70 -18.07
CA ASN A 453 8.18 19.06 -18.47
C ASN A 453 7.82 17.78 -17.69
N ARG A 454 8.54 17.45 -16.60
CA ARG A 454 8.36 16.23 -15.79
C ARG A 454 8.67 14.90 -16.47
N GLU A 455 9.28 14.92 -17.67
CA GLU A 455 9.72 13.73 -18.38
C GLU A 455 11.20 13.43 -18.05
N ARG A 456 11.52 12.14 -17.82
CA ARG A 456 12.85 11.65 -17.39
C ARG A 456 13.60 11.02 -18.57
N THR A 457 14.93 11.17 -18.62
CA THR A 457 15.82 10.41 -19.53
C THR A 457 15.94 9.00 -19.01
N ASP A 458 15.80 7.96 -19.85
CA ASP A 458 15.71 6.59 -19.35
C ASP A 458 17.02 6.04 -18.79
N VAL A 459 18.12 6.06 -19.56
CA VAL A 459 19.44 5.63 -19.09
C VAL A 459 20.55 6.42 -19.79
N ILE A 460 21.47 7.00 -19.02
CA ILE A 460 22.74 7.49 -19.54
C ILE A 460 23.86 6.58 -19.05
N VAL A 461 24.74 6.18 -19.96
CA VAL A 461 25.92 5.36 -19.67
C VAL A 461 27.16 6.20 -19.91
N ASP A 462 28.00 6.31 -18.90
CA ASP A 462 29.32 6.94 -19.01
C ASP A 462 30.39 5.86 -18.92
N TYR A 463 31.23 5.76 -19.95
CA TYR A 463 32.34 4.83 -19.98
C TYR A 463 33.61 5.57 -20.38
N ARG A 464 34.53 5.75 -19.43
CA ARG A 464 35.81 6.47 -19.61
C ARG A 464 35.64 7.90 -20.19
N GLY A 465 34.56 8.60 -19.82
CA GLY A 465 34.28 9.96 -20.27
C GLY A 465 33.51 10.05 -21.59
N GLU A 466 33.19 8.93 -22.23
CA GLU A 466 32.27 8.87 -23.37
C GLU A 466 30.85 8.59 -22.87
N GLN A 467 29.89 9.44 -23.28
CA GLN A 467 28.50 9.38 -22.83
C GLN A 467 27.58 8.81 -23.90
N PHE A 468 26.78 7.82 -23.52
CA PHE A 468 25.77 7.20 -24.36
C PHE A 468 24.39 7.45 -23.74
N ILE A 469 23.52 8.13 -24.48
CA ILE A 469 22.12 8.34 -24.09
C ILE A 469 21.29 7.21 -24.70
N ILE A 470 20.59 6.47 -23.84
CA ILE A 470 19.71 5.37 -24.22
C ILE A 470 18.29 5.67 -23.74
N GLU A 471 17.39 5.83 -24.69
CA GLU A 471 15.95 5.90 -24.46
C GLU A 471 15.34 4.50 -24.53
N LEU A 472 14.47 4.15 -23.57
CA LEU A 472 13.89 2.82 -23.44
C LEU A 472 12.37 2.94 -23.52
N LYS A 473 11.78 2.58 -24.66
CA LYS A 473 10.32 2.65 -24.84
C LYS A 473 9.73 1.26 -24.98
N VAL A 474 8.56 1.02 -24.39
CA VAL A 474 7.68 -0.02 -24.93
C VAL A 474 6.99 0.49 -26.18
N TRP A 475 7.03 -0.31 -27.23
CA TRP A 475 6.30 -0.02 -28.45
C TRP A 475 4.80 -0.09 -28.17
N ARG A 476 4.16 1.08 -28.05
CA ARG A 476 2.70 1.19 -27.90
C ARG A 476 2.00 1.61 -29.20
N GLY A 477 2.76 2.07 -30.20
CA GLY A 477 2.27 2.56 -31.48
C GLY A 477 3.30 3.52 -32.08
N ASN A 478 3.12 3.92 -33.34
CA ASN A 478 4.07 4.81 -34.02
C ASN A 478 4.17 6.16 -33.30
N ALA A 479 3.04 6.77 -32.92
CA ALA A 479 3.01 8.07 -32.25
C ALA A 479 3.66 8.10 -30.84
N TYR A 480 3.78 6.95 -30.15
CA TYR A 480 4.51 6.87 -28.87
C TYR A 480 6.01 6.69 -29.10
N ASN A 481 6.37 5.95 -30.16
CA ASN A 481 7.76 5.76 -30.53
C ASN A 481 8.36 7.04 -31.11
N GLU A 482 7.62 7.78 -31.95
CA GLU A 482 8.01 9.10 -32.47
C GLU A 482 8.21 10.12 -31.33
N ARG A 483 7.33 10.15 -30.31
CA ARG A 483 7.56 10.96 -29.11
C ARG A 483 8.84 10.60 -28.35
N GLY A 484 9.18 9.31 -28.28
CA GLY A 484 10.44 8.87 -27.72
C GLY A 484 11.66 9.29 -28.55
N GLU A 485 11.51 9.36 -29.87
CA GLU A 485 12.54 9.87 -30.78
C GLU A 485 12.74 11.39 -30.62
N ASP A 486 11.65 12.16 -30.52
CA ASP A 486 11.70 13.61 -30.25
C ASP A 486 12.34 13.90 -28.88
N GLN A 487 11.97 13.13 -27.86
CA GLN A 487 12.54 13.23 -26.53
C GLN A 487 14.05 12.91 -26.52
N LEU A 488 14.47 11.88 -27.26
CA LEU A 488 15.89 11.56 -27.45
C LEU A 488 16.64 12.70 -28.16
N LEU A 489 16.03 13.36 -29.15
CA LEU A 489 16.62 14.52 -29.84
C LEU A 489 16.81 15.71 -28.90
N ASP A 490 15.84 15.98 -28.02
CA ASP A 490 15.94 17.03 -27.01
C ASP A 490 17.09 16.74 -26.04
N TYR A 491 17.26 15.48 -25.62
CA TYR A 491 18.40 15.08 -24.80
C TYR A 491 19.72 15.23 -25.54
N LEU A 492 19.81 14.80 -26.80
CA LEU A 492 21.03 14.95 -27.60
C LEU A 492 21.42 16.43 -27.78
N ALA A 493 20.43 17.32 -27.94
CA ALA A 493 20.66 18.76 -27.99
C ALA A 493 21.17 19.31 -26.64
N HIS A 494 20.58 18.87 -25.53
CA HIS A 494 20.99 19.28 -24.17
C HIS A 494 22.42 18.81 -23.83
N TYR A 495 22.77 17.58 -24.20
CA TYR A 495 24.08 16.98 -23.92
C TYR A 495 25.13 17.26 -25.01
N HIS A 496 24.78 18.01 -26.06
CA HIS A 496 25.65 18.30 -27.21
C HIS A 496 26.20 17.02 -27.89
N LEU A 497 25.41 15.95 -27.91
CA LEU A 497 25.78 14.67 -28.50
C LEU A 497 25.21 14.55 -29.93
N LYS A 498 25.99 13.93 -30.83
CA LYS A 498 25.57 13.70 -32.23
C LYS A 498 24.83 12.38 -32.43
N LYS A 499 24.85 11.49 -31.42
CA LYS A 499 24.36 10.11 -31.51
C LYS A 499 23.69 9.70 -30.21
N GLY A 500 22.48 9.16 -30.31
CA GLY A 500 21.72 8.56 -29.22
C GLY A 500 21.14 7.22 -29.64
N TYR A 501 20.69 6.45 -28.66
CA TYR A 501 20.20 5.10 -28.87
C TYR A 501 18.78 4.98 -28.33
N MET A 502 17.92 4.24 -29.03
CA MET A 502 16.59 3.94 -28.55
C MET A 502 16.36 2.43 -28.59
N ILE A 503 15.94 1.84 -27.47
CA ILE A 503 15.49 0.45 -27.40
C ILE A 503 13.97 0.46 -27.34
N SER A 504 13.36 -0.09 -28.39
CA SER A 504 11.91 -0.24 -28.47
C SER A 504 11.50 -1.68 -28.19
N PHE A 505 11.02 -1.97 -26.98
CA PHE A 505 10.54 -3.28 -26.59
C PHE A 505 9.18 -3.54 -27.25
N SER A 506 9.12 -4.51 -28.16
CA SER A 506 7.89 -4.79 -28.90
C SER A 506 7.60 -6.28 -28.98
N PHE A 507 6.41 -6.65 -28.49
CA PHE A 507 5.98 -8.05 -28.38
C PHE A 507 4.99 -8.43 -29.49
N ASN A 508 4.99 -7.69 -30.60
CA ASN A 508 4.14 -7.97 -31.75
C ASN A 508 4.74 -9.12 -32.58
N LYS A 509 3.96 -10.19 -32.80
CA LYS A 509 4.34 -11.37 -33.60
C LYS A 509 4.72 -11.08 -35.05
N LYS A 510 4.35 -9.93 -35.61
CA LYS A 510 4.66 -9.53 -36.99
C LYS A 510 5.96 -8.72 -37.12
N LYS A 511 6.66 -8.43 -36.03
CA LYS A 511 7.88 -7.61 -36.07
C LYS A 511 9.12 -8.43 -36.39
N GLN A 512 10.07 -7.77 -37.04
CA GLN A 512 11.42 -8.27 -37.21
C GLN A 512 12.28 -7.72 -36.06
N PRO A 513 12.78 -8.57 -35.13
CA PRO A 513 13.77 -8.16 -34.15
C PRO A 513 15.07 -7.76 -34.87
N GLY A 514 15.70 -6.68 -34.42
CA GLY A 514 16.95 -6.19 -35.00
C GLY A 514 17.24 -4.73 -34.70
N VAL A 515 18.47 -4.30 -34.97
CA VAL A 515 18.91 -2.91 -34.87
C VAL A 515 18.70 -2.24 -36.24
N ARG A 516 18.09 -1.06 -36.28
CA ARG A 516 17.87 -0.28 -37.51
C ARG A 516 18.51 1.09 -37.37
N GLU A 517 19.16 1.57 -38.42
CA GLU A 517 19.60 2.97 -38.53
C GLU A 517 18.51 3.77 -39.26
N ASN A 518 17.98 4.81 -38.61
CA ASN A 518 16.94 5.68 -39.18
C ASN A 518 17.55 7.05 -39.57
N LEU A 519 17.36 7.47 -40.83
CA LEU A 519 17.81 8.74 -41.41
C LEU A 519 16.60 9.64 -41.75
N ARG A 520 15.87 10.12 -40.71
CA ARG A 520 14.68 11.04 -40.72
C ARG A 520 13.41 10.52 -41.47
N LEU A 521 12.19 10.85 -40.95
CA LEU A 521 10.90 11.09 -41.68
C LEU A 521 9.69 10.13 -41.51
N HIS A 522 8.54 10.78 -41.25
CA HIS A 522 7.19 10.68 -41.86
C HIS A 522 6.31 9.40 -41.71
N ALA A 523 5.29 9.45 -40.81
CA ALA A 523 3.84 9.61 -41.13
C ALA A 523 2.86 8.83 -40.20
N ALA A 524 1.80 9.53 -39.78
CA ALA A 524 0.43 9.07 -39.44
C ALA A 524 0.08 8.46 -38.05
N THR A 525 -0.72 9.27 -37.32
CA THR A 525 -2.00 8.99 -36.59
C THR A 525 -2.08 8.10 -35.33
N ASP A 526 -2.51 8.79 -34.25
CA ASP A 526 -3.58 8.53 -33.26
C ASP A 526 -3.52 7.45 -32.15
N ASN A 527 -3.56 7.99 -30.92
CA ASN A 527 -4.26 7.62 -29.67
C ASN A 527 -3.91 6.33 -28.90
N LEU A 528 -3.44 6.51 -27.65
CA LEU A 528 -3.27 5.51 -26.58
C LEU A 528 -3.50 6.11 -25.18
N GLN A 529 -4.29 5.43 -24.36
CA GLN A 529 -4.19 5.42 -22.88
C GLN A 529 -4.63 4.05 -22.33
N GLY A 530 -4.00 3.61 -21.23
CA GLY A 530 -4.40 2.43 -20.45
C GLY A 530 -3.26 1.86 -19.58
N SER A 531 -3.42 1.95 -18.27
CA SER A 531 -2.55 1.55 -17.13
C SER A 531 -2.73 0.08 -16.71
N ILE A 532 -1.72 -0.60 -16.12
CA ILE A 532 -1.92 -1.91 -15.46
C ILE A 532 -1.13 -2.08 -14.15
N ILE A 533 -1.81 -2.72 -13.20
CA ILE A 533 -1.47 -3.16 -11.84
C ILE A 533 -0.74 -4.53 -11.87
N MET A 534 0.29 -4.75 -11.04
CA MET A 534 0.98 -6.05 -10.91
C MET A 534 0.39 -6.94 -9.80
N GLU A 535 -0.21 -8.07 -10.19
CA GLU A 535 -0.15 -9.33 -9.45
C GLU A 535 0.64 -10.34 -10.30
N SER A 536 1.55 -11.12 -9.70
CA SER A 536 2.30 -12.16 -10.39
C SER A 536 1.37 -13.29 -10.83
N LYS A 537 0.91 -13.26 -12.09
CA LYS A 537 0.14 -14.37 -12.67
C LYS A 537 1.06 -15.57 -12.96
N PRO A 538 0.61 -16.81 -12.66
CA PRO A 538 1.35 -18.02 -13.01
C PRO A 538 1.37 -18.24 -14.53
N LYS A 539 2.20 -19.18 -14.97
CA LYS A 539 2.40 -19.53 -16.39
C LYS A 539 1.07 -19.87 -17.08
N ARG A 540 0.84 -19.34 -18.28
CA ARG A 540 -0.39 -19.57 -19.06
C ARG A 540 -0.58 -21.06 -19.35
N ILE A 541 -1.79 -21.58 -19.12
CA ILE A 541 -2.11 -23.00 -19.37
C ILE A 541 -2.38 -23.21 -20.85
N GLU A 542 -1.71 -24.19 -21.44
CA GLU A 542 -2.08 -24.71 -22.75
C GLU A 542 -3.00 -25.94 -22.61
N PHE A 543 -4.11 -25.94 -23.36
CA PHE A 543 -5.04 -27.06 -23.39
C PHE A 543 -4.88 -27.89 -24.68
N ARG A 544 -5.05 -29.21 -24.56
CA ARG A 544 -5.25 -30.16 -25.66
C ARG A 544 -6.54 -29.78 -26.40
N PHE A 545 -6.55 -29.89 -27.73
CA PHE A 545 -7.70 -29.46 -28.57
C PHE A 545 -8.03 -27.95 -28.54
N GLY A 546 -7.09 -27.09 -28.13
CA GLY A 546 -7.22 -25.63 -28.26
C GLY A 546 -8.39 -25.04 -27.46
N LYS A 547 -9.24 -24.23 -28.11
CA LYS A 547 -10.39 -23.55 -27.45
C LYS A 547 -11.40 -24.53 -26.85
N ALA A 548 -11.58 -25.71 -27.45
CA ALA A 548 -12.51 -26.71 -26.95
C ALA A 548 -12.04 -27.30 -25.61
N GLY A 549 -10.73 -27.59 -25.47
CA GLY A 549 -10.16 -28.10 -24.21
C GLY A 549 -10.18 -27.07 -23.08
N LYS A 550 -10.01 -25.79 -23.40
CA LYS A 550 -10.11 -24.69 -22.44
C LYS A 550 -11.51 -24.52 -21.84
N LEU A 551 -12.55 -24.72 -22.65
CA LEU A 551 -13.95 -24.59 -22.21
C LEU A 551 -14.49 -25.87 -21.57
N ALA A 552 -13.81 -27.01 -21.72
CA ALA A 552 -14.27 -28.30 -21.21
C ALA A 552 -14.57 -28.29 -19.69
N PRO A 553 -13.73 -27.73 -18.79
CA PRO A 553 -14.05 -27.62 -17.37
C PRO A 553 -15.35 -26.83 -17.11
N LEU A 554 -15.53 -25.72 -17.84
CA LEU A 554 -16.72 -24.87 -17.71
C LEU A 554 -17.98 -25.59 -18.20
N LEU A 555 -17.90 -26.33 -19.30
CA LEU A 555 -19.02 -27.09 -19.85
C LEU A 555 -19.43 -28.24 -18.92
N VAL A 556 -18.45 -28.93 -18.33
CA VAL A 556 -18.72 -29.98 -17.32
C VAL A 556 -19.33 -29.38 -16.06
N ALA A 557 -18.80 -28.27 -15.56
CA ALA A 557 -19.41 -27.54 -14.44
C ALA A 557 -20.86 -27.19 -14.78
N ALA A 558 -21.12 -26.56 -15.92
CA ALA A 558 -22.46 -26.14 -16.33
C ALA A 558 -23.43 -27.32 -16.50
N ALA A 559 -22.99 -28.43 -17.11
CA ALA A 559 -23.82 -29.62 -17.27
C ALA A 559 -24.17 -30.27 -15.92
N MET A 560 -23.17 -30.42 -15.03
CA MET A 560 -23.37 -31.00 -13.70
C MET A 560 -24.18 -30.07 -12.80
N ILE A 561 -23.99 -28.76 -12.89
CA ILE A 561 -24.83 -27.75 -12.22
C ILE A 561 -26.27 -27.83 -12.73
N GLY A 562 -26.47 -27.92 -14.06
CA GLY A 562 -27.81 -28.07 -14.64
C GLY A 562 -28.52 -29.33 -14.16
N TRP A 563 -27.77 -30.43 -14.03
CA TRP A 563 -28.28 -31.69 -13.47
C TRP A 563 -28.57 -31.59 -11.96
N ALA A 564 -27.67 -30.99 -11.19
CA ALA A 564 -27.88 -30.74 -9.77
C ALA A 564 -29.09 -29.83 -9.54
N ALA A 565 -29.27 -28.82 -10.39
CA ALA A 565 -30.41 -27.91 -10.36
C ALA A 565 -31.74 -28.60 -10.69
N SER A 566 -31.78 -29.47 -11.71
CA SER A 566 -32.99 -30.22 -12.06
C SER A 566 -33.38 -31.23 -10.99
N GLY A 567 -32.39 -31.78 -10.27
CA GLY A 567 -32.59 -32.61 -9.08
C GLY A 567 -32.87 -31.85 -7.79
N GLN A 568 -33.00 -30.51 -7.83
CA GLN A 568 -33.13 -29.63 -6.65
C GLN A 568 -32.08 -29.93 -5.55
N SER A 569 -30.86 -30.28 -5.97
CA SER A 569 -29.80 -30.70 -5.08
C SER A 569 -29.34 -29.57 -4.15
N ASN A 570 -28.91 -29.94 -2.95
CA ASN A 570 -28.28 -29.03 -2.02
C ASN A 570 -26.84 -28.69 -2.47
N VAL A 571 -26.13 -27.89 -1.68
CA VAL A 571 -24.78 -27.42 -2.01
C VAL A 571 -23.79 -28.56 -2.26
N ASN A 572 -23.97 -29.73 -1.65
CA ASN A 572 -23.10 -30.88 -1.90
C ASN A 572 -23.20 -31.38 -3.35
N GLY A 573 -24.35 -31.24 -4.02
CA GLY A 573 -24.48 -31.53 -5.45
C GLY A 573 -23.66 -30.57 -6.33
N TYR A 574 -23.55 -29.30 -5.92
CA TYR A 574 -22.74 -28.30 -6.61
C TYR A 574 -21.24 -28.48 -6.34
N VAL A 575 -20.86 -28.92 -5.12
CA VAL A 575 -19.48 -29.34 -4.82
C VAL A 575 -19.02 -30.38 -5.84
N LEU A 576 -19.82 -31.43 -6.08
CA LEU A 576 -19.50 -32.47 -7.06
C LEU A 576 -19.32 -31.89 -8.47
N ALA A 577 -20.15 -30.93 -8.87
CA ALA A 577 -20.06 -30.28 -10.18
C ALA A 577 -18.73 -29.54 -10.39
N PHE A 578 -18.30 -28.75 -9.40
CA PHE A 578 -17.03 -28.02 -9.48
C PHE A 578 -15.82 -28.94 -9.38
N PHE A 579 -15.84 -29.95 -8.51
CA PHE A 579 -14.74 -30.93 -8.44
C PHE A 579 -14.62 -31.75 -9.74
N ALA A 580 -15.74 -32.16 -10.34
CA ALA A 580 -15.74 -32.83 -11.64
C ALA A 580 -15.15 -31.93 -12.76
N ALA A 581 -15.45 -30.63 -12.72
CA ALA A 581 -14.85 -29.65 -13.63
C ALA A 581 -13.34 -29.53 -13.44
N LEU A 582 -12.85 -29.48 -12.19
CA LEU A 582 -11.42 -29.43 -11.89
C LEU A 582 -10.67 -30.67 -12.38
N VAL A 583 -11.23 -31.86 -12.15
CA VAL A 583 -10.66 -33.13 -12.61
C VAL A 583 -10.64 -33.19 -14.13
N THR A 584 -11.71 -32.73 -14.78
CA THR A 584 -11.77 -32.71 -16.24
C THR A 584 -10.71 -31.78 -16.83
N GLY A 585 -10.44 -30.62 -16.22
CA GLY A 585 -9.42 -29.71 -16.72
C GLY A 585 -8.00 -30.29 -16.70
N VAL A 586 -7.68 -31.20 -15.76
CA VAL A 586 -6.40 -31.93 -15.75
C VAL A 586 -6.25 -32.78 -17.03
N ILE A 587 -7.31 -33.48 -17.44
CA ILE A 587 -7.30 -34.36 -18.64
C ILE A 587 -6.99 -33.56 -19.90
N PHE A 588 -7.51 -32.33 -19.99
CA PHE A 588 -7.33 -31.46 -21.14
C PHE A 588 -6.12 -30.53 -21.04
N ALA A 589 -5.44 -30.43 -19.90
CA ALA A 589 -4.21 -29.65 -19.79
C ALA A 589 -3.04 -30.35 -20.51
N LYS A 590 -2.17 -29.57 -21.15
CA LYS A 590 -0.90 -30.09 -21.70
C LYS A 590 0.23 -30.09 -20.66
N ASP A 591 0.22 -29.11 -19.77
CA ASP A 591 1.20 -28.93 -18.70
C ASP A 591 0.46 -29.09 -17.35
N GLU A 592 0.56 -30.29 -16.78
CA GLU A 592 -0.11 -30.65 -15.51
C GLU A 592 0.40 -29.79 -14.35
N LYS A 593 1.68 -29.39 -14.39
CA LYS A 593 2.28 -28.53 -13.36
C LYS A 593 1.70 -27.12 -13.43
N ALA A 594 1.62 -26.54 -14.63
CA ALA A 594 0.99 -25.23 -14.82
C ALA A 594 -0.49 -25.22 -14.43
N TYR A 595 -1.21 -26.32 -14.69
CA TYR A 595 -2.59 -26.49 -14.25
C TYR A 595 -2.69 -26.52 -12.71
N GLY A 596 -1.82 -27.29 -12.04
CA GLY A 596 -1.74 -27.33 -10.58
C GLY A 596 -1.42 -25.97 -9.95
N GLU A 597 -0.44 -25.25 -10.50
CA GLU A 597 -0.08 -23.90 -10.05
C GLU A 597 -1.24 -22.91 -10.22
N ALA A 598 -2.04 -23.04 -11.29
CA ALA A 598 -3.21 -22.19 -11.50
C ALA A 598 -4.34 -22.46 -10.50
N LEU A 599 -4.55 -23.71 -10.09
CA LEU A 599 -5.50 -24.04 -9.02
C LEU A 599 -5.08 -23.35 -7.71
N VAL A 600 -3.80 -23.47 -7.35
CA VAL A 600 -3.25 -22.85 -6.13
C VAL A 600 -3.29 -21.33 -6.21
N TYR A 601 -3.01 -20.75 -7.37
CA TYR A 601 -3.14 -19.31 -7.61
C TYR A 601 -4.57 -18.82 -7.35
N GLY A 602 -5.57 -19.57 -7.81
CA GLY A 602 -6.98 -19.26 -7.55
C GLY A 602 -7.34 -19.26 -6.05
N ILE A 603 -6.89 -20.28 -5.32
CA ILE A 603 -7.10 -20.41 -3.86
C ILE A 603 -6.27 -19.38 -3.07
N GLY A 604 -5.10 -19.01 -3.58
CA GLY A 604 -4.18 -18.05 -2.95
C GLY A 604 -4.65 -16.59 -2.99
N LYS A 605 -5.78 -16.30 -3.64
CA LYS A 605 -6.33 -14.94 -3.70
C LYS A 605 -6.76 -14.46 -2.31
N PRO A 606 -6.40 -13.24 -1.88
CA PRO A 606 -6.74 -12.71 -0.55
C PRO A 606 -8.23 -12.78 -0.21
N MET A 607 -9.09 -12.61 -1.21
CA MET A 607 -10.55 -12.68 -1.07
C MET A 607 -11.05 -14.06 -0.60
N PHE A 608 -10.41 -15.15 -1.06
CA PHE A 608 -10.79 -16.50 -0.65
C PHE A 608 -10.64 -16.67 0.87
N ALA A 609 -9.49 -16.26 1.43
CA ALA A 609 -9.20 -16.38 2.86
C ALA A 609 -10.19 -15.58 3.74
N VAL A 610 -10.53 -14.36 3.32
CA VAL A 610 -11.49 -13.50 4.03
C VAL A 610 -12.89 -14.14 4.04
N ILE A 611 -13.35 -14.66 2.91
CA ILE A 611 -14.68 -15.28 2.79
C ILE A 611 -14.76 -16.56 3.63
N VAL A 612 -13.76 -17.45 3.54
CA VAL A 612 -13.75 -18.70 4.31
C VAL A 612 -13.82 -18.43 5.81
N LEU A 613 -13.05 -17.47 6.32
CA LEU A 613 -13.07 -17.12 7.73
C LEU A 613 -14.41 -16.47 8.14
N ALA A 614 -14.98 -15.62 7.29
CA ALA A 614 -16.29 -15.02 7.54
C ALA A 614 -17.41 -16.08 7.60
N VAL A 615 -17.41 -17.07 6.70
CA VAL A 615 -18.37 -18.19 6.71
C VAL A 615 -18.35 -18.92 8.05
N ILE A 616 -17.16 -19.25 8.56
CA ILE A 616 -17.00 -19.97 9.83
C ILE A 616 -17.55 -19.14 11.00
N LEU A 617 -17.13 -17.88 11.12
CA LEU A 617 -17.54 -17.02 12.24
C LEU A 617 -19.04 -16.68 12.19
N ALA A 618 -19.60 -16.52 10.99
CA ALA A 618 -21.01 -16.27 10.80
C ALA A 618 -21.87 -17.49 11.10
N ALA A 619 -21.41 -18.70 10.74
CA ALA A 619 -22.08 -19.93 11.12
C ALA A 619 -22.16 -20.05 12.65
N VAL A 620 -21.07 -19.75 13.36
CA VAL A 620 -21.06 -19.72 14.84
C VAL A 620 -22.04 -18.68 15.37
N SER A 621 -21.98 -17.45 14.86
CA SER A 621 -22.89 -16.37 15.28
C SER A 621 -24.36 -16.73 15.04
N GLY A 622 -24.68 -17.34 13.89
CA GLY A 622 -26.03 -17.71 13.55
C GLY A 622 -26.55 -18.89 14.35
N LYS A 623 -25.72 -19.91 14.60
CA LYS A 623 -26.08 -21.04 15.45
C LYS A 623 -26.30 -20.61 16.91
N LEU A 624 -25.51 -19.65 17.42
CA LEU A 624 -25.73 -19.03 18.74
C LEU A 624 -27.09 -18.31 18.83
N ILE A 625 -27.60 -17.75 17.73
CA ILE A 625 -28.93 -17.12 17.74
C ILE A 625 -30.01 -18.18 17.61
N SER A 626 -29.87 -19.12 16.67
CA SER A 626 -30.92 -20.10 16.38
C SER A 626 -31.12 -21.12 17.50
N ALA A 627 -30.06 -21.51 18.22
CA ALA A 627 -30.15 -22.45 19.33
C ALA A 627 -30.61 -21.80 20.65
N SER A 628 -30.77 -20.47 20.69
CA SER A 628 -31.07 -19.74 21.93
C SER A 628 -32.56 -19.58 22.26
N GLY A 629 -33.46 -19.92 21.32
CA GLY A 629 -34.88 -19.59 21.42
C GLY A 629 -35.25 -18.17 20.94
N ALA A 630 -34.26 -17.35 20.59
CA ALA A 630 -34.47 -15.95 20.17
C ALA A 630 -35.34 -15.85 18.92
N VAL A 631 -35.08 -16.71 17.94
CA VAL A 631 -35.82 -16.76 16.67
C VAL A 631 -37.31 -17.00 16.91
N GLN A 632 -37.64 -17.97 17.77
CA GLN A 632 -39.02 -18.33 18.12
C GLN A 632 -39.72 -17.18 18.83
N THR A 633 -39.03 -16.52 19.76
CA THR A 633 -39.55 -15.37 20.50
C THR A 633 -39.83 -14.17 19.59
N ILE A 634 -38.90 -13.84 18.69
CA ILE A 634 -39.07 -12.75 17.71
C ILE A 634 -40.23 -13.06 16.77
N ALA A 635 -40.30 -14.28 16.24
CA ALA A 635 -41.37 -14.69 15.36
C ALA A 635 -42.75 -14.57 16.03
N ALA A 636 -42.88 -15.01 17.29
CA ALA A 636 -44.12 -14.87 18.05
C ALA A 636 -44.57 -13.39 18.18
N TYR A 637 -43.64 -12.49 18.46
CA TYR A 637 -43.95 -11.05 18.59
C TYR A 637 -44.28 -10.39 17.25
N VAL A 638 -43.56 -10.74 16.19
CA VAL A 638 -43.80 -10.25 14.83
C VAL A 638 -45.18 -10.69 14.31
N VAL A 639 -45.53 -11.95 14.55
CA VAL A 639 -46.87 -12.50 14.22
C VAL A 639 -47.95 -11.80 15.04
N ALA A 640 -47.74 -11.60 16.34
CA ALA A 640 -48.67 -10.86 17.20
C ALA A 640 -48.86 -9.40 16.75
N ALA A 641 -47.84 -8.77 16.19
CA ALA A 641 -47.88 -7.42 15.63
C ALA A 641 -48.54 -7.35 14.22
N GLY A 642 -48.96 -8.49 13.65
CA GLY A 642 -49.60 -8.55 12.32
C GLY A 642 -48.62 -8.47 11.15
N PHE A 643 -47.32 -8.56 11.38
CA PHE A 643 -46.29 -8.59 10.33
C PHE A 643 -46.09 -10.02 9.80
N THR A 644 -47.03 -10.52 8.98
CA THR A 644 -46.99 -11.90 8.48
C THR A 644 -46.76 -12.00 6.97
N GLY A 645 -46.20 -13.13 6.54
CA GLY A 645 -46.08 -13.52 5.14
C GLY A 645 -45.41 -12.45 4.26
N LYS A 646 -46.16 -11.94 3.27
CA LYS A 646 -45.64 -11.02 2.24
C LYS A 646 -45.11 -9.69 2.80
N LEU A 647 -45.74 -9.17 3.87
CA LEU A 647 -45.33 -7.91 4.48
C LEU A 647 -43.96 -8.04 5.15
N PHE A 648 -43.71 -9.19 5.79
CA PHE A 648 -42.41 -9.47 6.39
C PHE A 648 -41.31 -9.64 5.32
N VAL A 649 -41.60 -10.32 4.20
CA VAL A 649 -40.65 -10.44 3.08
C VAL A 649 -40.25 -9.07 2.53
N ALA A 650 -41.23 -8.17 2.34
CA ALA A 650 -40.98 -6.80 1.89
C ALA A 650 -40.17 -5.98 2.90
N ALA A 651 -40.48 -6.11 4.19
CA ALA A 651 -39.70 -5.47 5.27
C ALA A 651 -38.27 -6.01 5.33
N ALA A 652 -38.09 -7.33 5.18
CA ALA A 652 -36.78 -7.97 5.16
C ALA A 652 -35.92 -7.47 3.99
N PHE A 653 -36.52 -7.29 2.80
CA PHE A 653 -35.85 -6.67 1.66
C PHE A 653 -35.35 -5.25 2.01
N LEU A 654 -36.20 -4.39 2.58
CA LEU A 654 -35.82 -3.01 2.93
C LEU A 654 -34.74 -2.94 4.02
N ILE A 655 -34.86 -3.75 5.07
CA ILE A 655 -33.84 -3.85 6.13
C ILE A 655 -32.51 -4.28 5.52
N THR A 656 -32.55 -5.26 4.61
CA THR A 656 -31.34 -5.76 3.94
C THR A 656 -30.74 -4.69 3.02
N CYS A 657 -31.55 -3.94 2.27
CA CYS A 657 -31.09 -2.81 1.45
C CYS A 657 -30.34 -1.77 2.28
N LEU A 658 -30.93 -1.36 3.41
CA LEU A 658 -30.36 -0.34 4.28
C LEU A 658 -29.04 -0.82 4.90
N LEU A 659 -29.01 -2.05 5.37
CA LEU A 659 -27.80 -2.62 5.95
C LEU A 659 -26.71 -2.81 4.89
N ALA A 660 -27.03 -3.39 3.75
CA ALA A 660 -26.08 -3.61 2.66
C ALA A 660 -25.51 -2.30 2.11
N PHE A 661 -26.34 -1.26 2.02
CA PHE A 661 -25.90 0.08 1.63
C PHE A 661 -24.91 0.68 2.66
N ALA A 662 -25.16 0.46 3.95
CA ALA A 662 -24.29 0.94 5.03
C ALA A 662 -22.98 0.15 5.14
N THR A 663 -23.02 -1.18 4.96
CA THR A 663 -21.84 -2.05 5.06
C THR A 663 -20.98 -2.04 3.79
N GLY A 664 -21.57 -1.74 2.63
CA GLY A 664 -20.87 -1.74 1.35
C GLY A 664 -20.44 -3.13 0.87
N THR A 665 -21.01 -4.21 1.40
CA THR A 665 -20.67 -5.58 1.00
C THR A 665 -21.91 -6.48 0.95
N SER A 666 -22.12 -7.17 -0.17
CA SER A 666 -23.21 -8.16 -0.30
C SER A 666 -22.97 -9.41 0.54
N VAL A 667 -21.77 -9.99 0.48
CA VAL A 667 -21.43 -11.23 1.20
C VAL A 667 -21.45 -11.03 2.71
N GLY A 668 -20.90 -9.92 3.21
CA GLY A 668 -20.96 -9.59 4.64
C GLY A 668 -22.40 -9.42 5.13
N THR A 669 -23.29 -8.90 4.28
CA THR A 669 -24.70 -8.72 4.63
C THR A 669 -25.42 -10.05 4.83
N TYR A 670 -25.15 -11.09 4.02
CA TYR A 670 -25.75 -12.42 4.20
C TYR A 670 -25.45 -13.00 5.58
N PHE A 671 -24.19 -12.90 6.00
CA PHE A 671 -23.72 -13.40 7.28
C PHE A 671 -24.36 -12.70 8.48
N VAL A 672 -24.86 -11.49 8.31
CA VAL A 672 -25.58 -10.76 9.36
C VAL A 672 -27.07 -11.02 9.31
N VAL A 673 -27.66 -10.95 8.11
CA VAL A 673 -29.12 -10.89 7.95
C VAL A 673 -29.77 -12.27 7.96
N ILE A 674 -29.19 -13.25 7.27
CA ILE A 674 -29.81 -14.58 7.12
C ILE A 674 -30.00 -15.28 8.46
N PRO A 675 -29.04 -15.25 9.41
CA PRO A 675 -29.25 -15.78 10.74
C PRO A 675 -30.48 -15.30 11.51
N ILE A 676 -31.01 -14.13 11.14
CA ILE A 676 -32.05 -13.44 11.89
C ILE A 676 -33.36 -13.43 11.10
N LEU A 677 -33.37 -12.78 9.94
CA LEU A 677 -34.60 -12.47 9.23
C LEU A 677 -35.15 -13.72 8.55
N PHE A 678 -34.30 -14.60 8.03
CA PHE A 678 -34.76 -15.80 7.33
C PHE A 678 -35.63 -16.70 8.23
N PRO A 679 -35.14 -17.20 9.39
CA PRO A 679 -35.94 -18.14 10.17
C PRO A 679 -37.15 -17.46 10.83
N VAL A 680 -37.06 -16.18 11.21
CA VAL A 680 -38.22 -15.40 11.69
C VAL A 680 -39.29 -15.26 10.60
N GLY A 681 -38.89 -14.97 9.36
CA GLY A 681 -39.83 -14.81 8.25
C GLY A 681 -40.53 -16.10 7.87
N VAL A 682 -39.79 -17.22 7.88
CA VAL A 682 -40.38 -18.56 7.65
C VAL A 682 -41.39 -18.89 8.74
N MET A 683 -41.08 -18.62 10.01
CA MET A 683 -42.03 -18.80 11.11
C MET A 683 -43.23 -17.83 11.04
N ALA A 684 -43.05 -16.64 10.48
CA ALA A 684 -44.12 -15.68 10.21
C ALA A 684 -44.96 -16.02 8.96
N GLY A 685 -44.77 -17.20 8.36
CA GLY A 685 -45.56 -17.73 7.25
C GLY A 685 -45.07 -17.35 5.85
N ALA A 686 -43.85 -16.81 5.72
CA ALA A 686 -43.24 -16.56 4.42
C ALA A 686 -42.62 -17.84 3.84
N ALA A 687 -42.78 -18.05 2.53
CA ALA A 687 -42.09 -19.16 1.87
C ALA A 687 -40.55 -18.94 1.89
N PRO A 688 -39.75 -19.97 2.23
CA PRO A 688 -38.29 -19.88 2.35
C PRO A 688 -37.58 -19.25 1.14
N GLU A 689 -38.01 -19.60 -0.07
CA GLU A 689 -37.40 -19.11 -1.31
C GLU A 689 -37.54 -17.59 -1.43
N PHE A 690 -38.70 -17.05 -1.08
CA PHE A 690 -38.97 -15.61 -1.15
C PHE A 690 -38.23 -14.82 -0.06
N MET A 691 -38.04 -15.43 1.12
CA MET A 691 -37.22 -14.84 2.17
C MET A 691 -35.75 -14.71 1.73
N ILE A 692 -35.18 -15.77 1.15
CA ILE A 692 -33.84 -15.66 0.57
C ILE A 692 -33.81 -14.70 -0.60
N GLY A 693 -34.82 -14.73 -1.48
CA GLY A 693 -34.95 -13.79 -2.59
C GLY A 693 -34.92 -12.33 -2.15
N ALA A 694 -35.63 -11.99 -1.07
CA ALA A 694 -35.65 -10.64 -0.49
C ALA A 694 -34.29 -10.23 0.09
N ILE A 695 -33.64 -11.12 0.84
CA ILE A 695 -32.32 -10.84 1.42
C ILE A 695 -31.27 -10.70 0.31
N VAL A 696 -31.25 -11.59 -0.67
CA VAL A 696 -30.34 -11.54 -1.82
C VAL A 696 -30.59 -10.30 -2.68
N SER A 697 -31.85 -9.92 -2.90
CA SER A 697 -32.21 -8.69 -3.60
C SER A 697 -31.71 -7.44 -2.88
N GLY A 698 -31.82 -7.40 -1.55
CA GLY A 698 -31.36 -6.26 -0.76
C GLY A 698 -29.83 -6.16 -0.70
N ALA A 699 -29.15 -7.30 -0.62
CA ALA A 699 -27.69 -7.35 -0.69
C ALA A 699 -27.18 -6.91 -2.07
N ALA A 700 -27.84 -7.32 -3.15
CA ALA A 700 -27.55 -6.89 -4.51
C ALA A 700 -27.71 -5.37 -4.69
N PHE A 701 -28.75 -4.79 -4.08
CA PHE A 701 -28.94 -3.33 -4.06
C PHE A 701 -27.79 -2.61 -3.37
N GLY A 702 -27.38 -3.08 -2.18
CA GLY A 702 -26.27 -2.47 -1.44
C GLY A 702 -24.92 -2.59 -2.14
N ASP A 703 -24.61 -3.74 -2.75
CA ASP A 703 -23.40 -3.92 -3.56
C ASP A 703 -23.34 -2.94 -4.74
N ASN A 704 -24.51 -2.70 -5.34
CA ASN A 704 -24.67 -1.85 -6.50
C ASN A 704 -24.58 -0.36 -6.19
N LEU A 705 -25.02 0.10 -5.01
CA LEU A 705 -25.14 1.53 -4.70
C LEU A 705 -24.20 1.99 -3.57
N GLY A 706 -23.62 1.06 -2.81
CA GLY A 706 -22.78 1.34 -1.65
C GLY A 706 -21.53 2.14 -2.03
N PRO A 707 -21.31 3.34 -1.48
CA PRO A 707 -20.16 4.19 -1.84
C PRO A 707 -18.81 3.60 -1.41
N ILE A 708 -18.83 2.60 -0.51
CA ILE A 708 -17.65 1.90 0.02
C ILE A 708 -17.52 0.50 -0.62
N SER A 709 -18.41 0.13 -1.54
CA SER A 709 -18.38 -1.18 -2.21
C SER A 709 -17.18 -1.32 -3.15
N ASP A 710 -16.51 -2.47 -3.07
CA ASP A 710 -15.36 -2.82 -3.93
C ASP A 710 -15.71 -2.72 -5.41
N THR A 711 -16.93 -3.09 -5.80
CA THR A 711 -17.37 -3.04 -7.20
C THR A 711 -17.64 -1.60 -7.65
N THR A 712 -18.12 -0.76 -6.73
CA THR A 712 -18.35 0.68 -6.96
C THR A 712 -17.03 1.44 -7.08
N ILE A 713 -16.05 1.10 -6.23
CA ILE A 713 -14.69 1.65 -6.30
C ILE A 713 -14.00 1.16 -7.57
N ALA A 714 -14.06 -0.13 -7.90
CA ALA A 714 -13.43 -0.68 -9.10
C ALA A 714 -14.03 -0.12 -10.40
N SER A 715 -15.35 0.00 -10.49
CA SER A 715 -16.02 0.53 -11.68
C SER A 715 -15.79 2.03 -11.88
N SER A 716 -15.70 2.81 -10.80
CA SER A 716 -15.36 4.24 -10.89
C SER A 716 -13.88 4.44 -11.24
N ALA A 717 -12.97 3.73 -10.59
CA ALA A 717 -11.54 3.82 -10.81
C ALA A 717 -11.14 3.42 -12.25
N THR A 718 -11.65 2.29 -12.75
CA THR A 718 -11.34 1.80 -14.11
C THR A 718 -11.86 2.71 -15.22
N GLN A 719 -12.87 3.53 -14.95
CA GLN A 719 -13.44 4.46 -15.92
C GLN A 719 -12.98 5.92 -15.70
N HIS A 720 -12.04 6.14 -14.77
CA HIS A 720 -11.56 7.47 -14.36
C HIS A 720 -12.70 8.45 -14.00
N ALA A 721 -13.73 7.93 -13.33
CA ALA A 721 -14.91 8.69 -12.93
C ALA A 721 -14.88 8.98 -11.42
N ASP A 722 -15.32 10.18 -11.02
CA ASP A 722 -15.46 10.53 -9.60
C ASP A 722 -16.46 9.61 -8.89
N LEU A 723 -16.05 9.01 -7.78
CA LEU A 723 -16.81 8.00 -7.04
C LEU A 723 -18.18 8.54 -6.57
N GLY A 724 -18.22 9.76 -6.02
CA GLY A 724 -19.45 10.36 -5.52
C GLY A 724 -20.46 10.63 -6.64
N ALA A 725 -19.97 11.14 -7.78
CA ALA A 725 -20.79 11.36 -8.96
C ALA A 725 -21.26 10.03 -9.61
N VAL A 726 -20.45 8.97 -9.59
CA VAL A 726 -20.89 7.64 -10.03
C VAL A 726 -22.07 7.15 -9.19
N VAL A 727 -21.97 7.20 -7.85
CA VAL A 727 -23.07 6.78 -6.96
C VAL A 727 -24.34 7.59 -7.23
N LYS A 728 -24.23 8.93 -7.34
CA LYS A 728 -25.36 9.82 -7.63
C LYS A 728 -26.03 9.51 -8.97
N THR A 729 -25.25 9.30 -10.02
CA THR A 729 -25.79 8.97 -11.36
C THR A 729 -26.40 7.57 -11.38
N ARG A 730 -25.86 6.65 -10.58
CA ARG A 730 -26.35 5.26 -10.48
C ARG A 730 -27.69 5.12 -9.78
N MET A 731 -28.01 6.00 -8.82
CA MET A 731 -29.31 6.02 -8.14
C MET A 731 -30.50 6.01 -9.11
N ARG A 732 -30.33 6.61 -10.31
CA ARG A 732 -31.35 6.63 -11.38
C ARG A 732 -31.71 5.25 -11.93
N TYR A 733 -30.86 4.25 -11.70
CA TYR A 733 -31.06 2.87 -12.13
C TYR A 733 -31.44 1.97 -10.94
N SER A 734 -30.70 2.08 -9.84
CA SER A 734 -30.86 1.22 -8.66
C SER A 734 -32.15 1.51 -7.89
N LEU A 735 -32.57 2.76 -7.75
CA LEU A 735 -33.81 3.09 -7.02
C LEU A 735 -35.08 2.62 -7.75
N PRO A 736 -35.24 2.83 -9.07
CA PRO A 736 -36.37 2.23 -9.80
C PRO A 736 -36.38 0.71 -9.74
N ALA A 737 -35.21 0.06 -9.82
CA ALA A 737 -35.12 -1.39 -9.69
C ALA A 737 -35.53 -1.87 -8.27
N ALA A 738 -35.10 -1.17 -7.23
CA ALA A 738 -35.49 -1.47 -5.84
C ALA A 738 -36.99 -1.24 -5.59
N ALA A 739 -37.56 -0.17 -6.15
CA ALA A 739 -39.00 0.09 -6.07
C ALA A 739 -39.80 -1.01 -6.79
N GLY A 740 -39.36 -1.44 -7.97
CA GLY A 740 -39.93 -2.57 -8.70
C GLY A 740 -39.87 -3.87 -7.89
N ALA A 741 -38.71 -4.17 -7.30
CA ALA A 741 -38.54 -5.34 -6.45
C ALA A 741 -39.45 -5.34 -5.22
N LEU A 742 -39.59 -4.19 -4.54
CA LEU A 742 -40.50 -4.03 -3.40
C LEU A 742 -41.95 -4.35 -3.81
N VAL A 743 -42.41 -3.81 -4.93
CA VAL A 743 -43.76 -4.10 -5.46
C VAL A 743 -43.90 -5.59 -5.79
N LEU A 744 -42.90 -6.21 -6.42
CA LEU A 744 -42.94 -7.63 -6.74
C LEU A 744 -42.99 -8.51 -5.48
N PHE A 745 -42.26 -8.17 -4.42
CA PHE A 745 -42.36 -8.88 -3.13
C PHE A 745 -43.71 -8.70 -2.45
N LEU A 746 -44.34 -7.52 -2.55
CA LEU A 746 -45.68 -7.32 -1.99
C LEU A 746 -46.76 -8.11 -2.76
N LEU A 747 -46.62 -8.25 -4.08
CA LEU A 747 -47.63 -8.89 -4.92
C LEU A 747 -47.43 -10.42 -5.01
N PHE A 748 -46.21 -10.87 -5.31
CA PHE A 748 -45.92 -12.23 -5.75
C PHE A 748 -45.27 -13.13 -4.69
N SER A 749 -44.88 -12.59 -3.52
CA SER A 749 -44.38 -13.44 -2.43
C SER A 749 -45.42 -14.48 -2.05
N LYS A 750 -45.03 -15.75 -2.09
CA LYS A 750 -45.89 -16.83 -1.60
C LYS A 750 -45.81 -16.93 -0.09
N THR A 751 -46.94 -17.22 0.51
CA THR A 751 -47.04 -17.61 1.92
C THR A 751 -47.19 -19.11 1.96
N THR A 752 -46.58 -19.74 2.95
CA THR A 752 -46.80 -21.17 3.20
C THR A 752 -48.21 -21.32 3.78
N ASP A 753 -49.02 -22.26 3.26
CA ASP A 753 -50.34 -22.52 3.84
C ASP A 753 -50.17 -22.85 5.33
N GLY A 754 -51.05 -22.29 6.17
CA GLY A 754 -50.97 -22.19 7.63
C GLY A 754 -50.91 -23.50 8.44
N ASN A 755 -50.43 -24.60 7.87
CA ASN A 755 -50.07 -25.84 8.54
C ASN A 755 -48.55 -26.10 8.57
N GLY A 756 -47.74 -25.19 8.02
CA GLY A 756 -46.27 -25.20 8.12
C GLY A 756 -45.73 -24.24 9.18
N ALA A 757 -46.55 -23.83 10.15
CA ALA A 757 -46.01 -23.31 11.40
C ALA A 757 -44.97 -24.33 11.89
N VAL A 758 -43.86 -23.87 12.45
CA VAL A 758 -43.00 -24.71 13.27
C VAL A 758 -43.83 -25.15 14.49
N THR A 759 -44.71 -26.13 14.32
CA THR A 759 -45.31 -26.94 15.38
C THR A 759 -44.37 -28.10 15.75
N SER A 760 -43.11 -28.06 15.30
CA SER A 760 -42.09 -29.07 15.57
C SER A 760 -40.77 -28.49 16.12
N SER A 761 -40.84 -27.37 16.85
CA SER A 761 -39.93 -27.12 17.98
C SER A 761 -40.71 -26.35 19.05
N GLY A 762 -41.31 -27.07 20.00
CA GLY A 762 -42.12 -26.53 21.09
C GLY A 762 -41.31 -25.72 22.10
N GLY A 763 -40.74 -24.60 21.68
CA GLY A 763 -40.22 -23.57 22.58
C GLY A 763 -41.31 -22.55 22.85
N GLU A 764 -41.72 -22.41 24.11
CA GLU A 764 -42.44 -21.21 24.54
C GLU A 764 -41.57 -19.97 24.23
N ALA A 765 -42.22 -18.86 23.86
CA ALA A 765 -41.52 -17.59 23.70
C ALA A 765 -40.81 -17.27 25.02
N ASN A 766 -39.48 -17.21 24.99
CA ASN A 766 -38.66 -16.91 26.15
C ASN A 766 -38.10 -15.48 25.98
N PRO A 767 -38.65 -14.46 26.67
CA PRO A 767 -38.17 -13.09 26.54
C PRO A 767 -36.66 -12.92 26.83
N ALA A 768 -36.09 -13.78 27.69
CA ALA A 768 -34.66 -13.73 28.00
C ALA A 768 -33.77 -14.04 26.78
N SER A 769 -34.27 -14.85 25.83
CA SER A 769 -33.55 -15.17 24.60
C SER A 769 -33.34 -13.94 23.69
N LEU A 770 -34.13 -12.88 23.84
CA LEU A 770 -33.94 -11.63 23.09
C LEU A 770 -32.60 -10.93 23.41
N ALA A 771 -31.98 -11.25 24.56
CA ALA A 771 -30.63 -10.78 24.87
C ALA A 771 -29.61 -11.18 23.79
N MET A 772 -29.85 -12.28 23.06
CA MET A 772 -28.99 -12.74 21.97
C MET A 772 -29.01 -11.82 20.73
N LEU A 773 -29.94 -10.85 20.66
CA LEU A 773 -29.90 -9.76 19.67
C LEU A 773 -28.67 -8.85 19.82
N VAL A 774 -27.93 -8.95 20.94
CA VAL A 774 -26.62 -8.30 21.08
C VAL A 774 -25.63 -8.76 20.02
N VAL A 775 -25.72 -10.02 19.57
CA VAL A 775 -24.83 -10.59 18.53
C VAL A 775 -24.94 -9.78 17.24
N PRO A 776 -26.12 -9.69 16.60
CA PRO A 776 -26.25 -8.93 15.38
C PRO A 776 -26.16 -7.42 15.59
N ALA A 777 -26.60 -6.88 16.74
CA ALA A 777 -26.42 -5.46 17.03
C ALA A 777 -24.94 -5.07 17.06
N ALA A 778 -24.09 -5.87 17.73
CA ALA A 778 -22.65 -5.66 17.76
C ALA A 778 -22.04 -5.77 16.36
N ILE A 779 -22.43 -6.78 15.57
CA ILE A 779 -21.92 -6.92 14.20
C ILE A 779 -22.31 -5.73 13.32
N ILE A 780 -23.59 -5.31 13.35
CA ILE A 780 -24.09 -4.17 12.57
C ILE A 780 -23.37 -2.89 12.98
N VAL A 781 -23.30 -2.58 14.28
CA VAL A 781 -22.65 -1.37 14.78
C VAL A 781 -21.17 -1.34 14.38
N LEU A 782 -20.44 -2.45 14.54
CA LEU A 782 -19.02 -2.50 14.17
C LEU A 782 -18.81 -2.38 12.66
N CYS A 783 -19.66 -3.00 11.84
CA CYS A 783 -19.63 -2.83 10.39
C CYS A 783 -19.94 -1.38 9.98
N MET A 784 -20.92 -0.73 10.63
CA MET A 784 -21.23 0.70 10.40
C MET A 784 -20.10 1.63 10.85
N MET A 785 -19.35 1.25 11.89
CA MET A 785 -18.11 1.91 12.32
C MET A 785 -16.91 1.62 11.41
N ARG A 786 -17.13 1.02 10.23
CA ARG A 786 -16.11 0.63 9.24
C ARG A 786 -15.02 -0.29 9.80
N LYS A 787 -15.36 -1.13 10.79
CA LYS A 787 -14.48 -2.20 11.24
C LYS A 787 -14.53 -3.37 10.25
N HIS A 788 -13.44 -4.11 10.18
CA HIS A 788 -13.33 -5.27 9.30
C HIS A 788 -14.40 -6.32 9.63
N LEU A 789 -15.00 -6.97 8.63
CA LEU A 789 -16.09 -7.94 8.80
C LEU A 789 -15.72 -9.07 9.78
N ILE A 790 -14.51 -9.63 9.65
CA ILE A 790 -13.99 -10.66 10.56
C ILE A 790 -14.02 -10.14 12.02
N THR A 791 -13.54 -8.92 12.26
CA THR A 791 -13.53 -8.31 13.60
C THR A 791 -14.96 -8.14 14.13
N ALA A 792 -15.88 -7.67 13.29
CA ALA A 792 -17.28 -7.50 13.67
C ALA A 792 -17.94 -8.83 14.06
N LEU A 793 -17.74 -9.89 13.27
CA LEU A 793 -18.21 -11.24 13.57
C LEU A 793 -17.59 -11.79 14.86
N SER A 794 -16.28 -11.62 15.07
CA SER A 794 -15.61 -12.07 16.30
C SER A 794 -16.18 -11.40 17.56
N PHE A 795 -16.35 -10.07 17.56
CA PHE A 795 -16.97 -9.38 18.69
C PHE A 795 -18.46 -9.71 18.85
N GLY A 796 -19.17 -10.00 17.76
CA GLY A 796 -20.53 -10.53 17.79
C GLY A 796 -20.61 -11.85 18.55
N ILE A 797 -19.73 -12.81 18.24
CA ILE A 797 -19.66 -14.09 18.95
C ILE A 797 -19.36 -13.88 20.44
N LEU A 798 -18.36 -13.05 20.76
CA LEU A 798 -18.00 -12.76 22.16
C LEU A 798 -19.17 -12.15 22.94
N ALA A 799 -19.87 -11.19 22.33
CA ALA A 799 -21.06 -10.59 22.93
C ALA A 799 -22.19 -11.61 23.12
N GLY A 800 -22.38 -12.52 22.16
CA GLY A 800 -23.36 -13.60 22.23
C GLY A 800 -23.08 -14.62 23.31
N VAL A 801 -21.84 -15.08 23.43
CA VAL A 801 -21.43 -16.00 24.49
C VAL A 801 -21.60 -15.33 25.85
N ALA A 802 -21.18 -14.08 26.00
CA ALA A 802 -21.33 -13.34 27.24
C ALA A 802 -22.81 -13.15 27.63
N ALA A 803 -23.65 -12.68 26.71
CA ALA A 803 -25.08 -12.52 26.97
C ALA A 803 -25.78 -13.86 27.23
N GLY A 804 -25.43 -14.90 26.46
CA GLY A 804 -25.98 -16.24 26.63
C GLY A 804 -25.75 -16.81 28.03
N LEU A 805 -24.55 -16.62 28.59
CA LEU A 805 -24.21 -17.04 29.95
C LEU A 805 -24.86 -16.14 31.01
N VAL A 806 -24.84 -14.82 30.83
CA VAL A 806 -25.37 -13.85 31.82
C VAL A 806 -26.89 -13.97 31.98
N PHE A 807 -27.62 -14.16 30.87
CA PHE A 807 -29.08 -14.27 30.88
C PHE A 807 -29.58 -15.71 31.06
N GLY A 808 -28.68 -16.68 31.29
CA GLY A 808 -29.03 -18.08 31.52
C GLY A 808 -29.64 -18.78 30.30
N VAL A 809 -29.34 -18.29 29.10
CA VAL A 809 -29.80 -18.84 27.82
C VAL A 809 -28.97 -20.07 27.42
N TYR A 810 -27.69 -20.10 27.81
CA TYR A 810 -26.79 -21.22 27.57
C TYR A 810 -26.06 -21.65 28.84
N GLY A 811 -25.88 -22.95 29.01
CA GLY A 811 -24.88 -23.53 29.91
C GLY A 811 -23.50 -23.61 29.25
N MET A 812 -22.41 -23.60 30.05
CA MET A 812 -21.06 -23.75 29.50
C MET A 812 -20.88 -25.06 28.72
N GLU A 813 -21.49 -26.15 29.19
CA GLU A 813 -21.44 -27.48 28.56
C GLU A 813 -22.23 -27.57 27.23
N GLU A 814 -23.25 -26.73 27.07
CA GLU A 814 -24.04 -26.62 25.82
C GLU A 814 -23.28 -25.84 24.74
N LEU A 815 -22.50 -24.82 25.15
CA LEU A 815 -21.65 -24.08 24.23
C LEU A 815 -20.49 -24.95 23.73
N ILE A 816 -19.76 -25.58 24.65
CA ILE A 816 -18.62 -26.46 24.38
C ILE A 816 -18.53 -27.54 25.47
N SER A 817 -18.52 -28.81 25.07
CA SER A 817 -18.29 -29.95 25.95
C SER A 817 -17.23 -30.90 25.40
N PHE A 818 -16.48 -31.51 26.32
CA PHE A 818 -15.44 -32.49 26.05
C PHE A 818 -15.79 -33.83 26.71
N PRO A 819 -16.71 -34.62 26.12
CA PRO A 819 -17.22 -35.85 26.73
C PRO A 819 -16.21 -37.02 26.76
N GLY A 820 -15.01 -36.85 26.17
CA GLY A 820 -13.95 -37.87 26.12
C GLY A 820 -13.85 -38.57 24.76
N GLY A 821 -12.83 -39.41 24.57
CA GLY A 821 -12.64 -40.20 23.34
C GLY A 821 -12.33 -39.41 22.07
N PHE A 822 -11.57 -38.31 22.17
CA PHE A 822 -11.27 -37.36 21.08
C PHE A 822 -12.49 -36.64 20.47
N SER A 823 -13.66 -36.73 21.10
CA SER A 823 -14.87 -36.03 20.65
C SER A 823 -15.06 -34.68 21.34
N VAL A 824 -15.56 -33.70 20.59
CA VAL A 824 -15.94 -32.36 21.06
C VAL A 824 -17.37 -32.12 20.60
N SER A 825 -18.23 -31.68 21.51
CA SER A 825 -19.65 -31.38 21.26
C SER A 825 -19.99 -29.96 21.69
N GLY A 826 -21.15 -29.45 21.25
CA GLY A 826 -21.64 -28.13 21.60
C GLY A 826 -21.99 -27.26 20.39
N VAL A 827 -22.72 -26.19 20.67
CA VAL A 827 -23.29 -25.28 19.66
C VAL A 827 -22.20 -24.70 18.73
N ILE A 828 -21.02 -24.37 19.28
CA ILE A 828 -19.93 -23.74 18.50
C ILE A 828 -19.28 -24.76 17.55
N ILE A 829 -19.00 -25.98 18.00
CA ILE A 829 -18.32 -26.98 17.16
C ILE A 829 -19.25 -27.53 16.07
N GLU A 830 -20.55 -27.67 16.37
CA GLU A 830 -21.57 -28.00 15.36
C GLU A 830 -21.61 -26.95 14.25
N ALA A 831 -21.54 -25.67 14.63
CA ALA A 831 -21.55 -24.58 13.67
C ALA A 831 -20.31 -24.58 12.78
N ILE A 832 -19.11 -24.77 13.34
CA ILE A 832 -17.85 -24.80 12.57
C ILE A 832 -17.84 -26.01 11.63
N THR A 833 -18.13 -27.20 12.13
CA THR A 833 -18.11 -28.44 11.33
C THR A 833 -19.17 -28.43 10.22
N GLY A 834 -20.33 -27.81 10.46
CA GLY A 834 -21.39 -27.60 9.48
C GLY A 834 -21.00 -26.76 8.25
N THR A 835 -19.87 -26.03 8.29
CA THR A 835 -19.38 -25.23 7.15
C THR A 835 -18.50 -26.01 6.16
N ALA A 836 -18.13 -27.26 6.45
CA ALA A 836 -17.16 -28.03 5.66
C ALA A 836 -17.51 -28.13 4.17
N GLY A 837 -18.77 -28.43 3.84
CA GLY A 837 -19.24 -28.50 2.45
C GLY A 837 -19.15 -27.16 1.71
N THR A 838 -19.39 -26.05 2.43
CA THR A 838 -19.28 -24.69 1.90
C THR A 838 -17.84 -24.32 1.60
N ILE A 839 -16.93 -24.62 2.51
CA ILE A 839 -15.50 -24.36 2.34
C ILE A 839 -14.96 -25.19 1.17
N ALA A 840 -15.34 -26.46 1.08
CA ALA A 840 -14.96 -27.33 -0.04
C ALA A 840 -15.43 -26.77 -1.39
N MET A 841 -16.66 -26.25 -1.44
CA MET A 841 -17.16 -25.59 -2.65
C MET A 841 -16.38 -24.32 -2.98
N LEU A 842 -16.12 -23.45 -2.00
CA LEU A 842 -15.37 -22.21 -2.22
C LEU A 842 -13.96 -22.51 -2.73
N VAL A 843 -13.29 -23.53 -2.17
CA VAL A 843 -12.00 -24.02 -2.68
C VAL A 843 -12.12 -24.39 -4.15
N ALA A 844 -13.14 -25.17 -4.52
CA ALA A 844 -13.31 -25.63 -5.89
C ALA A 844 -13.63 -24.49 -6.89
N VAL A 845 -14.48 -23.53 -6.49
CA VAL A 845 -14.85 -22.36 -7.29
C VAL A 845 -13.64 -21.46 -7.52
N PHE A 846 -12.89 -21.11 -6.46
CA PHE A 846 -11.71 -20.26 -6.57
C PHE A 846 -10.56 -20.94 -7.32
N ALA A 847 -10.38 -22.26 -7.16
CA ALA A 847 -9.43 -23.02 -7.96
C ALA A 847 -9.82 -23.01 -9.46
N LEU A 848 -11.10 -23.20 -9.79
CA LEU A 848 -11.58 -23.13 -11.16
C LEU A 848 -11.39 -21.71 -11.74
N LEU A 849 -11.66 -20.67 -10.95
CA LEU A 849 -11.38 -19.29 -11.31
C LEU A 849 -9.90 -19.09 -11.71
N GLY A 850 -8.97 -19.62 -10.91
CA GLY A 850 -7.54 -19.59 -11.22
C GLY A 850 -7.21 -20.26 -12.56
N VAL A 851 -7.81 -21.42 -12.85
CA VAL A 851 -7.67 -22.12 -14.14
C VAL A 851 -8.21 -21.28 -15.31
N LEU A 852 -9.37 -20.64 -15.15
CA LEU A 852 -9.99 -19.84 -16.20
C LEU A 852 -9.17 -18.57 -16.50
N GLU A 853 -8.61 -17.94 -15.47
CA GLU A 853 -7.69 -16.81 -15.59
C GLU A 853 -6.41 -17.20 -16.34
N CYS A 854 -5.78 -18.30 -15.92
CA CYS A 854 -4.51 -18.75 -16.49
C CYS A 854 -4.69 -19.44 -17.86
N GLY A 855 -5.90 -19.91 -18.17
CA GLY A 855 -6.29 -20.42 -19.49
C GLY A 855 -6.60 -19.32 -20.51
N GLY A 856 -6.60 -18.06 -20.08
CA GLY A 856 -6.74 -16.88 -20.93
C GLY A 856 -8.17 -16.57 -21.37
N LEU A 857 -9.18 -16.94 -20.57
CA LEU A 857 -10.59 -16.68 -20.90
C LEU A 857 -10.85 -15.17 -21.09
N PHE A 858 -10.12 -14.35 -20.35
CA PHE A 858 -10.29 -12.90 -20.36
C PHE A 858 -9.92 -12.31 -21.71
N GLU A 859 -8.87 -12.82 -22.38
CA GLU A 859 -8.51 -12.35 -23.72
C GLU A 859 -9.53 -12.73 -24.79
N ASP A 860 -10.21 -13.88 -24.66
CA ASP A 860 -11.28 -14.27 -25.57
C ASP A 860 -12.51 -13.35 -25.45
N VAL A 861 -12.88 -12.98 -24.21
CA VAL A 861 -13.97 -12.02 -23.95
C VAL A 861 -13.62 -10.62 -24.45
N ARG A 862 -12.36 -10.20 -24.30
CA ARG A 862 -11.85 -8.94 -24.85
C ARG A 862 -11.97 -8.90 -26.38
N GLY A 863 -11.52 -9.96 -27.06
CA GLY A 863 -11.63 -10.05 -28.53
C GLY A 863 -13.07 -10.15 -29.05
N PHE A 864 -14.02 -10.62 -28.23
CA PHE A 864 -15.45 -10.53 -28.54
C PHE A 864 -15.94 -9.08 -28.44
N LEU A 865 -15.60 -8.39 -27.35
CA LEU A 865 -16.02 -7.01 -27.08
C LEU A 865 -15.61 -6.03 -28.20
N GLU A 866 -14.37 -6.13 -28.69
CA GLU A 866 -13.85 -5.31 -29.80
C GLU A 866 -14.62 -5.49 -31.13
N ARG A 867 -15.17 -6.68 -31.40
CA ARG A 867 -15.87 -6.96 -32.66
C ARG A 867 -17.25 -6.30 -32.73
N PHE A 868 -17.91 -6.15 -31.58
CA PHE A 868 -19.29 -5.65 -31.48
C PHE A 868 -19.39 -4.17 -31.09
N ALA A 869 -18.35 -3.61 -30.47
CA ALA A 869 -18.32 -2.21 -30.04
C ALA A 869 -17.95 -1.24 -31.19
N LYS A 870 -18.94 -0.89 -32.03
CA LYS A 870 -18.76 0.02 -33.18
C LYS A 870 -19.60 1.30 -33.10
N LYS A 871 -20.73 1.28 -32.38
CA LYS A 871 -21.65 2.42 -32.22
C LYS A 871 -22.05 2.52 -30.74
N GLU A 872 -22.41 3.71 -30.26
CA GLU A 872 -22.79 3.96 -28.85
C GLU A 872 -23.72 2.86 -28.26
N ARG A 873 -24.82 2.53 -28.95
CA ARG A 873 -25.77 1.47 -28.52
C ARG A 873 -25.13 0.07 -28.50
N SER A 874 -24.35 -0.25 -29.53
CA SER A 874 -23.74 -1.58 -29.65
C SER A 874 -22.59 -1.75 -28.66
N THR A 875 -21.91 -0.66 -28.30
CA THR A 875 -20.90 -0.61 -27.25
C THR A 875 -21.52 -0.79 -25.87
N GLU A 876 -22.60 -0.07 -25.54
CA GLU A 876 -23.32 -0.29 -24.27
C GLU A 876 -23.79 -1.75 -24.14
N ALA A 877 -24.38 -2.32 -25.20
CA ALA A 877 -24.82 -3.72 -25.21
C ALA A 877 -23.64 -4.70 -25.08
N ALA A 878 -22.53 -4.42 -25.74
CA ALA A 878 -21.34 -5.26 -25.66
C ALA A 878 -20.72 -5.23 -24.25
N ILE A 879 -20.68 -4.07 -23.57
CA ILE A 879 -20.25 -3.93 -22.18
C ILE A 879 -21.12 -4.80 -21.26
N ILE A 880 -22.45 -4.71 -21.38
CA ILE A 880 -23.38 -5.52 -20.59
C ILE A 880 -23.13 -7.01 -20.83
N LEU A 881 -23.02 -7.43 -22.09
CA LEU A 881 -22.84 -8.85 -22.40
C LEU A 881 -21.49 -9.38 -21.90
N SER A 882 -20.39 -8.65 -22.15
CA SER A 882 -19.04 -9.10 -21.81
C SER A 882 -18.81 -9.11 -20.30
N VAL A 883 -19.20 -8.04 -19.60
CA VAL A 883 -19.05 -7.96 -18.13
C VAL A 883 -19.99 -8.96 -17.47
N GLY A 884 -21.21 -9.13 -17.99
CA GLY A 884 -22.17 -10.10 -17.48
C GLY A 884 -21.68 -11.54 -17.60
N ILE A 885 -21.30 -11.97 -18.82
CA ILE A 885 -20.74 -13.30 -19.05
C ILE A 885 -19.52 -13.54 -18.17
N LEU A 886 -18.59 -12.57 -18.13
CA LEU A 886 -17.38 -12.74 -17.35
C LEU A 886 -17.66 -12.82 -15.85
N SER A 887 -18.63 -12.05 -15.33
CA SER A 887 -19.05 -12.09 -13.92
C SER A 887 -19.73 -13.42 -13.57
N MET A 888 -20.52 -14.01 -14.48
CA MET A 888 -21.12 -15.33 -14.27
C MET A 888 -20.08 -16.44 -14.25
N VAL A 889 -19.09 -16.35 -15.14
CA VAL A 889 -18.06 -17.39 -15.29
C VAL A 889 -17.03 -17.31 -14.16
N THR A 890 -16.62 -16.10 -13.78
CA THR A 890 -15.69 -15.90 -12.66
C THR A 890 -16.36 -16.06 -11.31
N GLY A 891 -17.68 -15.83 -11.23
CA GLY A 891 -18.43 -15.85 -9.97
C GLY A 891 -18.07 -14.70 -9.03
N VAL A 892 -17.26 -13.72 -9.48
CA VAL A 892 -16.79 -12.59 -8.69
C VAL A 892 -16.87 -11.31 -9.53
N ILE A 893 -17.71 -10.37 -9.09
CA ILE A 893 -18.05 -9.16 -9.85
C ILE A 893 -16.83 -8.24 -10.04
N SER A 894 -16.09 -7.99 -8.97
CA SER A 894 -14.94 -7.06 -8.99
C SER A 894 -13.83 -7.52 -9.94
N VAL A 895 -13.57 -8.83 -10.02
CA VAL A 895 -12.59 -9.41 -10.95
C VAL A 895 -12.99 -9.13 -12.40
N ALA A 896 -14.27 -9.32 -12.74
CA ALA A 896 -14.76 -9.07 -14.09
C ALA A 896 -14.71 -7.57 -14.47
N ILE A 897 -15.06 -6.68 -13.54
CA ILE A 897 -15.00 -5.22 -13.73
C ILE A 897 -13.55 -4.78 -13.97
N VAL A 898 -12.60 -5.19 -13.13
CA VAL A 898 -11.19 -4.82 -13.28
C VAL A 898 -10.59 -5.44 -14.55
N ALA A 899 -10.92 -6.70 -14.85
CA ALA A 899 -10.38 -7.39 -16.02
C ALA A 899 -10.81 -6.77 -17.36
N LEU A 900 -12.00 -6.15 -17.43
CA LEU A 900 -12.52 -5.49 -18.64
C LEU A 900 -12.46 -3.97 -18.59
N GLY A 901 -12.07 -3.38 -17.45
CA GLY A 901 -12.13 -1.94 -17.20
C GLY A 901 -11.47 -1.08 -18.28
N ASP A 902 -10.20 -1.32 -18.55
CA ASP A 902 -9.45 -0.54 -19.55
C ASP A 902 -10.05 -0.68 -20.95
N LEU A 903 -10.48 -1.90 -21.32
CA LEU A 903 -11.08 -2.15 -22.63
C LEU A 903 -12.44 -1.46 -22.77
N VAL A 904 -13.27 -1.51 -21.72
CA VAL A 904 -14.57 -0.82 -21.66
C VAL A 904 -14.36 0.69 -21.74
N ASN A 905 -13.33 1.22 -21.10
CA ASN A 905 -12.96 2.63 -21.22
C ASN A 905 -12.59 2.95 -22.68
N GLU A 906 -11.66 2.21 -23.29
CA GLU A 906 -11.19 2.45 -24.65
C GLU A 906 -12.32 2.40 -25.70
N ILE A 907 -13.11 1.33 -25.73
CA ILE A 907 -14.20 1.17 -26.70
C ILE A 907 -15.34 2.16 -26.44
N GLY A 908 -15.58 2.50 -25.17
CA GLY A 908 -16.61 3.41 -24.75
C GLY A 908 -16.30 4.84 -25.16
N GLU A 909 -15.03 5.25 -25.02
CA GLU A 909 -14.56 6.57 -25.44
C GLU A 909 -14.64 6.72 -26.96
N LYS A 910 -14.16 5.71 -27.70
CA LYS A 910 -14.28 5.66 -29.17
C LYS A 910 -15.73 5.73 -29.66
N ALA A 911 -16.68 5.22 -28.88
CA ALA A 911 -18.09 5.21 -29.21
C ALA A 911 -18.88 6.41 -28.64
N GLY A 912 -18.24 7.32 -27.92
CA GLY A 912 -18.86 8.51 -27.31
C GLY A 912 -19.71 8.23 -26.06
N VAL A 913 -19.51 7.10 -25.38
CA VAL A 913 -20.24 6.77 -24.14
C VAL A 913 -19.57 7.44 -22.94
N ASP A 914 -20.32 8.27 -22.22
CA ASP A 914 -19.83 9.01 -21.05
C ASP A 914 -19.22 8.11 -19.96
N ARG A 915 -18.17 8.59 -19.28
CA ARG A 915 -17.44 7.82 -18.27
C ARG A 915 -18.30 7.32 -17.10
N TYR A 916 -19.24 8.13 -16.63
CA TYR A 916 -20.15 7.75 -15.55
C TYR A 916 -21.14 6.70 -16.03
N ARG A 917 -21.58 6.81 -17.29
CA ARG A 917 -22.44 5.82 -17.94
C ARG A 917 -21.75 4.47 -18.07
N ARG A 918 -20.48 4.43 -18.52
CA ARG A 918 -19.68 3.19 -18.59
C ARG A 918 -19.53 2.53 -17.21
N ALA A 919 -19.16 3.32 -16.20
CA ALA A 919 -19.00 2.83 -14.82
C ALA A 919 -20.31 2.23 -14.26
N ASN A 920 -21.44 2.89 -14.52
CA ASN A 920 -22.76 2.39 -14.11
C ASN A 920 -23.15 1.10 -14.83
N LEU A 921 -22.91 1.01 -16.14
CA LEU A 921 -23.24 -0.18 -16.91
C LEU A 921 -22.41 -1.39 -16.46
N MET A 922 -21.11 -1.22 -16.19
CA MET A 922 -20.25 -2.31 -15.73
C MET A 922 -20.73 -2.88 -14.39
N ASP A 923 -20.96 -2.01 -13.40
CA ASP A 923 -21.31 -2.46 -12.04
C ASP A 923 -22.74 -3.02 -11.96
N CYS A 924 -23.73 -2.33 -12.53
CA CYS A 924 -25.10 -2.84 -12.62
C CYS A 924 -25.19 -4.19 -13.32
N THR A 925 -24.40 -4.38 -14.37
CA THR A 925 -24.34 -5.65 -15.09
C THR A 925 -23.71 -6.75 -14.24
N GLY A 926 -22.58 -6.45 -13.58
CA GLY A 926 -21.92 -7.37 -12.68
C GLY A 926 -22.86 -7.87 -11.59
N CYS A 927 -23.55 -6.95 -10.90
CA CYS A 927 -24.56 -7.29 -9.89
C CYS A 927 -25.70 -8.13 -10.47
N VAL A 928 -26.24 -7.79 -11.64
CA VAL A 928 -27.36 -8.54 -12.22
C VAL A 928 -26.96 -9.97 -12.58
N PHE A 929 -25.93 -10.14 -13.41
CA PHE A 929 -25.61 -11.45 -13.96
C PHE A 929 -24.97 -12.38 -12.93
N CYS A 930 -24.15 -11.84 -12.02
CA CYS A 930 -23.55 -12.66 -10.97
C CYS A 930 -24.61 -13.12 -9.96
N PHE A 931 -25.59 -12.28 -9.61
CA PHE A 931 -26.64 -12.67 -8.66
C PHE A 931 -27.81 -13.47 -9.28
N LEU A 932 -27.87 -13.59 -10.62
CA LEU A 932 -28.82 -14.45 -11.34
C LEU A 932 -28.22 -15.79 -11.79
N ALA A 933 -26.91 -15.98 -11.64
CA ALA A 933 -26.27 -17.24 -11.95
C ALA A 933 -26.29 -18.17 -10.71
N PRO A 934 -26.99 -19.32 -10.77
CA PRO A 934 -27.25 -20.14 -9.58
C PRO A 934 -26.00 -20.79 -8.96
N TRP A 935 -24.89 -20.80 -9.69
CA TRP A 935 -23.62 -21.38 -9.27
C TRP A 935 -22.63 -20.37 -8.69
N THR A 936 -22.99 -19.08 -8.63
CA THR A 936 -22.11 -18.05 -8.08
C THR A 936 -22.20 -18.00 -6.56
N VAL A 937 -21.21 -17.38 -5.93
CA VAL A 937 -21.18 -17.18 -4.48
C VAL A 937 -22.43 -16.46 -3.97
N HIS A 938 -23.04 -15.58 -4.78
CA HIS A 938 -24.23 -14.81 -4.40
C HIS A 938 -25.53 -15.63 -4.39
N CYS A 939 -25.58 -16.79 -5.04
CA CYS A 939 -26.72 -17.72 -4.95
C CYS A 939 -26.43 -18.86 -3.97
N VAL A 940 -25.20 -19.35 -3.95
CA VAL A 940 -24.89 -20.57 -3.17
C VAL A 940 -24.68 -20.29 -1.69
N ILE A 941 -24.00 -19.20 -1.31
CA ILE A 941 -23.83 -18.84 0.11
C ILE A 941 -25.19 -18.66 0.81
N PRO A 942 -26.13 -17.82 0.32
CA PRO A 942 -27.40 -17.63 1.01
C PRO A 942 -28.24 -18.91 1.02
N ALA A 943 -28.25 -19.69 -0.05
CA ALA A 943 -28.88 -21.00 -0.10
C ALA A 943 -28.32 -21.95 0.96
N GLN A 944 -27.00 -22.03 1.11
CA GLN A 944 -26.37 -22.88 2.13
C GLN A 944 -26.74 -22.49 3.55
N GLN A 945 -26.80 -21.18 3.81
CA GLN A 945 -27.16 -20.69 5.13
C GLN A 945 -28.59 -21.03 5.52
N THR A 946 -29.45 -21.46 4.59
CA THR A 946 -30.78 -21.96 4.97
C THR A 946 -30.75 -23.36 5.56
N VAL A 947 -29.77 -24.19 5.17
CA VAL A 947 -29.63 -25.58 5.63
C VAL A 947 -29.40 -25.65 7.14
N GLN A 948 -28.76 -24.63 7.73
CA GLN A 948 -28.52 -24.57 9.17
C GLN A 948 -29.81 -24.49 10.01
N PHE A 949 -30.96 -24.19 9.38
CA PHE A 949 -32.27 -24.15 10.04
C PHE A 949 -33.09 -25.44 9.84
N GLY A 950 -32.57 -26.43 9.08
CA GLY A 950 -33.20 -27.72 8.82
C GLY A 950 -33.45 -27.99 7.33
N GLU A 951 -33.44 -29.26 6.93
CA GLU A 951 -33.59 -29.67 5.52
C GLU A 951 -34.93 -29.24 4.91
N GLY A 952 -36.01 -29.18 5.69
CA GLY A 952 -37.33 -28.73 5.21
C GLY A 952 -37.42 -27.24 4.87
N PHE A 953 -36.42 -26.44 5.25
CA PHE A 953 -36.32 -25.02 4.92
C PHE A 953 -35.16 -24.72 3.97
N ALA A 954 -34.45 -25.76 3.52
CA ALA A 954 -33.32 -25.62 2.63
C ALA A 954 -33.77 -25.10 1.27
N VAL A 955 -33.20 -23.98 0.85
CA VAL A 955 -33.45 -23.37 -0.45
C VAL A 955 -32.37 -23.84 -1.41
N ALA A 956 -32.77 -24.44 -2.55
CA ALA A 956 -31.83 -24.83 -3.58
C ALA A 956 -31.21 -23.58 -4.25
N PRO A 957 -29.89 -23.53 -4.49
CA PRO A 957 -29.25 -22.39 -5.17
C PRO A 957 -29.87 -22.05 -6.54
N ALA A 958 -30.38 -23.06 -7.25
CA ALA A 958 -31.09 -22.91 -8.52
C ALA A 958 -32.37 -22.06 -8.44
N SER A 959 -33.02 -21.99 -7.27
CA SER A 959 -34.26 -21.24 -7.09
C SER A 959 -34.02 -19.74 -6.88
N VAL A 960 -32.87 -19.37 -6.31
CA VAL A 960 -32.53 -17.99 -5.90
C VAL A 960 -32.65 -16.97 -7.04
N PRO A 961 -32.17 -17.24 -8.27
CA PRO A 961 -32.30 -16.30 -9.39
C PRO A 961 -33.75 -15.91 -9.72
N PHE A 962 -34.71 -16.82 -9.53
CA PHE A 962 -36.11 -16.58 -9.89
C PHE A 962 -36.84 -15.69 -8.88
N VAL A 963 -36.31 -15.59 -7.67
CA VAL A 963 -36.87 -14.81 -6.54
C VAL A 963 -36.02 -13.58 -6.21
N ASN A 964 -34.91 -13.38 -6.93
CA ASN A 964 -34.08 -12.18 -6.85
C ASN A 964 -34.66 -11.03 -7.69
N TYR A 965 -35.76 -10.48 -7.22
CA TYR A 965 -36.53 -9.46 -7.94
C TYR A 965 -35.75 -8.17 -8.20
N TYR A 966 -34.81 -7.78 -7.33
CA TYR A 966 -33.96 -6.61 -7.61
C TYR A 966 -33.13 -6.83 -8.87
N SER A 967 -32.48 -7.97 -9.01
CA SER A 967 -31.60 -8.25 -10.15
C SER A 967 -32.40 -8.41 -11.45
N LEU A 968 -33.61 -8.99 -11.37
CA LEU A 968 -34.53 -9.07 -12.51
C LEU A 968 -35.04 -7.68 -12.94
N CYS A 969 -35.45 -6.84 -11.99
CA CYS A 969 -35.86 -5.47 -12.28
C CYS A 969 -34.70 -4.63 -12.83
N MET A 970 -33.49 -4.79 -12.28
CA MET A 970 -32.30 -4.11 -12.76
C MET A 970 -31.94 -4.56 -14.18
N LEU A 971 -32.07 -5.84 -14.52
CA LEU A 971 -31.91 -6.31 -15.90
C LEU A 971 -32.88 -5.61 -16.86
N ALA A 972 -34.16 -5.50 -16.47
CA ALA A 972 -35.17 -4.78 -17.26
C ALA A 972 -34.82 -3.29 -17.42
N VAL A 973 -34.37 -2.62 -16.34
CA VAL A 973 -33.92 -1.22 -16.38
C VAL A 973 -32.70 -1.05 -17.28
N LEU A 974 -31.73 -1.97 -17.26
CA LEU A 974 -30.56 -1.93 -18.14
C LEU A 974 -30.96 -2.09 -19.61
N LEU A 975 -31.82 -3.06 -19.93
CA LEU A 975 -32.33 -3.26 -21.29
C LEU A 975 -33.09 -2.03 -21.80
N ALA A 976 -33.98 -1.48 -20.97
CA ALA A 976 -34.70 -0.24 -21.28
C ALA A 976 -33.74 0.94 -21.47
N ALA A 977 -32.67 1.02 -20.67
CA ALA A 977 -31.67 2.07 -20.78
C ALA A 977 -30.85 2.00 -22.08
N VAL A 978 -30.49 0.79 -22.53
CA VAL A 978 -29.75 0.62 -23.80
C VAL A 978 -30.63 0.87 -25.02
N ILE A 979 -31.87 0.36 -25.00
CA ILE A 979 -32.82 0.50 -26.12
C ILE A 979 -33.34 1.94 -26.22
N GLY A 980 -33.80 2.50 -25.11
CA GLY A 980 -34.44 3.82 -25.04
C GLY A 980 -33.48 5.00 -24.82
N GLY A 981 -32.19 4.75 -24.54
CA GLY A 981 -31.22 5.79 -24.23
C GLY A 981 -31.45 6.49 -22.88
N TYR A 982 -32.23 5.87 -21.98
CA TYR A 982 -32.52 6.39 -20.65
C TYR A 982 -31.21 6.58 -19.85
N GLY A 983 -30.93 7.85 -19.52
CA GLY A 983 -29.72 8.26 -18.80
C GLY A 983 -28.48 8.56 -19.66
N ARG A 984 -28.61 8.74 -20.99
CA ARG A 984 -27.50 9.19 -21.86
C ARG A 984 -27.18 10.68 -21.82
N LYS A 985 -28.13 11.52 -21.41
CA LYS A 985 -27.91 12.98 -21.27
C LYS A 985 -27.55 13.31 -19.82
N ASN A 986 -26.41 13.96 -19.61
CA ASN A 986 -26.14 14.65 -18.35
C ASN A 986 -26.98 15.93 -18.31
N ALA A 987 -27.72 16.12 -17.22
CA ALA A 987 -28.12 17.45 -16.79
C ALA A 987 -26.83 18.26 -16.53
N PRO A 988 -26.79 19.55 -16.84
CA PRO A 988 -25.63 20.39 -16.55
C PRO A 988 -25.30 20.28 -15.06
N MET A 989 -24.04 19.94 -14.74
CA MET A 989 -23.53 19.97 -13.38
C MET A 989 -22.96 21.38 -13.17
N ASP A 990 -23.76 22.23 -12.52
CA ASP A 990 -23.27 23.40 -11.78
C ASP A 990 -22.77 22.97 -10.40
#